data_AF-A0A954VF07-F1
#
_entry.id   AF-A0A954VF07-F1
#
_cell.length_a   1.000
_cell.length_b   1.000
_cell.length_c   1.000
_cell.angle_alpha   90.00
_cell.angle_beta   90.00
_cell.angle_gamma   90.00
#
_symmetry.space_group_name_H-M   'P 1'
#
loop_
_entity.id
_entity.type
_entity.pdbx_description
1 polymer ?
#
loop_
_entity_poly.entity_id
_entity_poly.type
_entity_poly.pdbx_seq_one_letter_code
_entity_poly.pdbx_strand_id
1 'polypeptide(L)'
;MFRRFAWLLLVLSIGAISDSRVRAADGNRLTYLQEPLNPYYPHVDLPRLTTPQWCGKEGVRAVVVLAIDDMRESAKYEQFLRPILDRLKQIDGRAPVSIMTNQVDPHDPQLASWLAEGLSLETHTTGHPCPLLADNDLAKARRTYEDCVDLLASVPGNRPGAFRMPCCDSRNTPSPRFWTEIFNQQTAKGNYLELDSSVFTVFTSADRTLPNDLVTDDAGRPRFRKYLPFPSFVNTIENYPYPYMIGKKCWEFPCTVPSDWEAQNLHQPFNPETVADMKAALDAVVLKQGVMNIVFHPWGWIRAEQMVEFIEYSQEKYGEQVLFLNFREALDRLNANVLGGRSLRENPETDVFLLDVDNDALQDVVIVEKDIAITRHWDAKQQQWRETRQAWPYTLERFTLHLSDYVASCLALSPASGFHRLQWSNRGWNELMLLWKDEQVPDKWRAILKQPGGLDDFQVRDIDRDGRAEVLLCKDGMSLVLTMSADGSELRALPWALPSDVALSRRNGADAGLRFVDVDEDGFDDCVFSDIRRYSVHLFESMATGWSRKSLDVLRADTNNNGAVTIPPFVLPDGSNHGVWAHSGHFWLQNESTNRLDDGVARVSFRELLGPMYEEPNPKWGGWGRPRSPESARATMHVPAGYRVELVASEPLVDDPVAFDWGPDNRLWVVEMRDYPLGIDGQGKPGGRVKVLEDVNGDGRYDRATTFLDDLPFPTGIKVWRKGVIVSGAPEILYAEDTDGDQVADRRETLYRGFSKSNPQHRVNGLRLGLDGWLYLANGESNAEIVSEKTGKSVFVRNMDVKIEPDSGDIDVLTGSAQCLRSRDDWGNWFGNNNSEPLWQFVLEDRYLRRNKEARITARNKIVPAEPGASPVYPASATVERFNDFDRANRFTSACSPMIYRDRMLEDPHATYYFVCEPVHNLVHRATMTPDGVSYVGHRVPAEDRAEFFASDDNWCRPSMVRTGPDGAVWIADMYRLVIEHPEWIPMSWQQRLDLRAGEGMGRIYRVCPPGNAVEEGGKRPIPDFDKANTEELVELLRSPNGTVRDMAHALLLWQHDPKAVTLLRQVVRDRPTTTMTVHAMFLLHGWGALEVEDLIPILAHGDEHLVVNAMRLSESWLEQGGEAAQRLGNAMIQRQGLSPSVDLQLACSLGYWNDKKAAQVLAELAGAHAGDHFVRDAVKSSLTSQNVAEVVRLAGMWNERQHNGSAPGDATEALVDLLQQGIRLGDAACR
;
A
#
# COMPACT_ATOMS: atom_id res chain seq x y z
N MET A 1 -25.05 33.99 23.80
CA MET A 1 -24.60 34.31 22.43
C MET A 1 -23.34 33.54 22.00
N PHE A 2 -22.39 33.23 22.90
CA PHE A 2 -21.17 32.46 22.56
C PHE A 2 -21.33 30.92 22.44
N ARG A 3 -22.45 30.33 22.91
CA ARG A 3 -22.70 28.87 22.78
C ARG A 3 -23.44 28.43 21.51
N ARG A 4 -23.96 29.37 20.71
CA ARG A 4 -24.62 29.07 19.41
C ARG A 4 -23.69 29.25 18.20
N PHE A 5 -22.50 29.83 18.39
CA PHE A 5 -21.48 29.95 17.33
C PHE A 5 -20.57 28.71 17.24
N ALA A 6 -20.41 27.96 18.35
CA ALA A 6 -19.57 26.75 18.39
C ALA A 6 -20.22 25.52 17.70
N TRP A 7 -21.56 25.48 17.59
CA TRP A 7 -22.26 24.39 16.89
C TRP A 7 -22.38 24.61 15.38
N LEU A 8 -22.27 25.85 14.90
CA LEU A 8 -22.29 26.14 13.45
C LEU A 8 -20.92 25.90 12.78
N LEU A 9 -19.81 25.98 13.53
CA LEU A 9 -18.48 25.63 13.02
C LEU A 9 -18.20 24.12 13.02
N LEU A 10 -18.90 23.33 13.85
CA LEU A 10 -18.75 21.86 13.87
C LEU A 10 -19.53 21.16 12.75
N VAL A 11 -20.58 21.78 12.19
CA VAL A 11 -21.40 21.22 11.11
C VAL A 11 -20.96 21.71 9.72
N LEU A 12 -20.13 22.75 9.64
CA LEU A 12 -19.53 23.25 8.39
C LEU A 12 -18.12 22.68 8.10
N SER A 13 -17.63 21.74 8.91
CA SER A 13 -16.31 21.10 8.74
C SER A 13 -16.37 19.66 8.18
N ILE A 14 -17.57 19.16 7.83
CA ILE A 14 -17.78 17.84 7.18
C ILE A 14 -18.14 18.01 5.69
N GLY A 15 -17.89 19.19 5.13
CA GLY A 15 -18.02 19.46 3.70
C GLY A 15 -16.76 19.08 2.95
N ALA A 16 -16.76 17.90 2.34
CA ALA A 16 -15.94 17.51 1.18
C ALA A 16 -14.49 18.04 1.15
N ILE A 17 -13.59 17.39 1.89
CA ILE A 17 -12.22 17.21 1.38
C ILE A 17 -12.24 15.92 0.56
N SER A 18 -12.89 15.98 -0.60
CA SER A 18 -12.57 15.11 -1.72
C SER A 18 -11.39 15.73 -2.44
N ASP A 19 -10.19 15.61 -1.86
CA ASP A 19 -8.97 15.74 -2.69
C ASP A 19 -8.67 14.34 -3.23
N SER A 20 -9.61 13.83 -4.04
CA SER A 20 -9.46 12.63 -4.86
C SER A 20 -8.66 12.99 -6.11
N ARG A 21 -7.47 13.56 -5.94
CA ARG A 21 -6.49 13.58 -7.05
C ARG A 21 -5.81 12.23 -7.07
N VAL A 22 -6.57 11.23 -7.53
CA VAL A 22 -6.02 9.94 -7.95
C VAL A 22 -4.98 10.26 -9.03
N ARG A 23 -3.71 9.96 -8.75
CA ARG A 23 -2.64 10.04 -9.75
C ARG A 23 -3.02 9.13 -10.90
N ALA A 24 -2.90 9.63 -12.13
CA ALA A 24 -3.05 8.88 -13.38
C ALA A 24 -1.93 7.83 -13.53
N ALA A 25 -1.92 6.81 -12.67
CA ALA A 25 -0.90 5.78 -12.64
C ALA A 25 -1.15 4.66 -13.65
N ASP A 26 -2.32 4.64 -14.30
CA ASP A 26 -2.69 3.59 -15.24
C ASP A 26 -3.12 4.20 -16.58
N GLY A 27 -2.19 4.33 -17.53
CA GLY A 27 -2.50 4.81 -18.88
C GLY A 27 -3.31 3.80 -19.69
N ASN A 28 -3.49 2.56 -19.22
CA ASN A 28 -4.40 1.59 -19.84
C ASN A 28 -5.86 1.76 -19.42
N ARG A 29 -6.17 2.74 -18.56
CA ARG A 29 -7.56 3.01 -18.13
C ARG A 29 -8.53 3.35 -19.26
N LEU A 30 -8.06 3.60 -20.48
CA LEU A 30 -8.88 3.98 -21.66
C LEU A 30 -8.95 2.89 -22.75
N THR A 31 -8.31 1.75 -22.53
CA THR A 31 -8.28 0.62 -23.49
C THR A 31 -9.68 0.13 -23.85
N TYR A 32 -10.66 0.25 -22.95
CA TYR A 32 -12.06 -0.09 -23.20
C TYR A 32 -12.71 0.74 -24.34
N LEU A 33 -12.16 1.90 -24.69
CA LEU A 33 -12.63 2.68 -25.84
C LEU A 33 -12.28 2.02 -27.18
N GLN A 34 -11.24 1.18 -27.20
CA GLN A 34 -10.72 0.48 -28.37
C GLN A 34 -11.15 -0.99 -28.40
N GLU A 35 -11.41 -1.59 -27.24
CA GLU A 35 -12.00 -2.93 -27.09
C GLU A 35 -13.40 -2.89 -26.44
N PRO A 36 -14.38 -2.14 -26.99
CA PRO A 36 -15.64 -1.88 -26.31
C PRO A 36 -16.52 -3.13 -26.10
N LEU A 37 -16.15 -4.27 -26.66
CA LEU A 37 -16.94 -5.51 -26.63
C LEU A 37 -16.53 -6.46 -25.51
N ASN A 38 -15.48 -6.16 -24.75
CA ASN A 38 -15.23 -6.83 -23.48
C ASN A 38 -16.25 -6.30 -22.47
N PRO A 39 -17.08 -7.13 -21.81
CA PRO A 39 -17.99 -6.66 -20.77
C PRO A 39 -17.33 -6.63 -19.38
N TYR A 40 -16.16 -7.23 -19.21
CA TYR A 40 -15.51 -7.45 -17.90
C TYR A 40 -14.29 -6.56 -17.66
N TYR A 41 -14.17 -5.44 -18.39
CA TYR A 41 -13.08 -4.46 -18.21
C TYR A 41 -13.17 -3.56 -16.97
N PRO A 42 -14.34 -3.32 -16.34
CA PRO A 42 -14.39 -2.44 -15.17
C PRO A 42 -13.60 -2.99 -13.97
N HIS A 43 -12.90 -2.09 -13.29
CA HIS A 43 -12.05 -2.34 -12.12
C HIS A 43 -12.07 -1.11 -11.22
N VAL A 44 -11.51 -1.22 -10.01
CA VAL A 44 -11.65 -0.20 -8.93
C VAL A 44 -11.10 1.18 -9.31
N ASP A 45 -10.11 1.25 -10.19
CA ASP A 45 -9.43 2.49 -10.60
C ASP A 45 -10.08 3.17 -11.82
N LEU A 46 -11.09 2.54 -12.44
CA LEU A 46 -11.81 3.12 -13.57
C LEU A 46 -12.61 4.36 -13.13
N PRO A 47 -12.64 5.46 -13.92
CA PRO A 47 -13.47 6.63 -13.62
C PRO A 47 -14.94 6.25 -13.46
N ARG A 48 -15.62 6.86 -12.50
CA ARG A 48 -16.92 6.39 -12.00
C ARG A 48 -18.06 7.20 -12.60
N LEU A 49 -19.13 6.53 -13.04
CA LEU A 49 -20.41 7.18 -13.35
C LEU A 49 -21.33 7.12 -12.13
N THR A 50 -21.09 8.00 -11.16
CA THR A 50 -21.76 8.01 -9.87
C THR A 50 -23.25 8.33 -9.98
N THR A 51 -24.06 7.86 -9.03
CA THR A 51 -25.50 8.10 -8.97
C THR A 51 -25.90 9.57 -9.13
N PRO A 52 -25.24 10.55 -8.47
CA PRO A 52 -25.60 11.95 -8.68
C PRO A 52 -25.48 12.43 -10.13
N GLN A 53 -24.53 11.89 -10.92
CA GLN A 53 -24.32 12.27 -12.31
C GLN A 53 -25.49 11.90 -13.21
N TRP A 54 -26.03 10.68 -13.05
CA TRP A 54 -27.04 10.15 -13.96
C TRP A 54 -28.46 10.19 -13.39
N CYS A 55 -28.65 10.15 -12.07
CA CYS A 55 -29.97 10.17 -11.45
C CYS A 55 -30.66 11.52 -11.64
N GLY A 56 -29.94 12.64 -11.49
CA GLY A 56 -30.48 13.99 -11.68
C GLY A 56 -31.46 14.43 -10.58
N LYS A 57 -31.46 13.79 -9.40
CA LYS A 57 -32.21 14.22 -8.20
C LYS A 57 -31.23 14.64 -7.11
N GLU A 58 -31.33 15.89 -6.65
CA GLU A 58 -30.48 16.44 -5.60
C GLU A 58 -30.61 15.62 -4.30
N GLY A 59 -29.47 15.42 -3.61
CA GLY A 59 -29.41 14.68 -2.35
C GLY A 59 -29.39 13.14 -2.48
N VAL A 60 -29.68 12.58 -3.65
CA VAL A 60 -29.61 11.13 -3.88
C VAL A 60 -28.16 10.70 -4.06
N ARG A 61 -27.72 9.75 -3.23
CA ARG A 61 -26.38 9.18 -3.24
C ARG A 61 -26.33 7.80 -3.86
N ALA A 62 -27.39 7.00 -3.76
CA ALA A 62 -27.46 5.70 -4.38
C ALA A 62 -28.84 5.42 -4.98
N VAL A 63 -28.88 4.58 -5.99
CA VAL A 63 -30.11 4.03 -6.55
C VAL A 63 -30.17 2.54 -6.24
N VAL A 64 -31.34 2.07 -5.83
CA VAL A 64 -31.67 0.63 -5.80
C VAL A 64 -32.63 0.35 -6.94
N VAL A 65 -32.25 -0.56 -7.84
CA VAL A 65 -33.15 -1.13 -8.84
C VAL A 65 -33.61 -2.50 -8.36
N LEU A 66 -34.91 -2.63 -8.10
CA LEU A 66 -35.53 -3.89 -7.73
C LEU A 66 -36.11 -4.55 -8.98
N ALA A 67 -35.75 -5.81 -9.22
CA ALA A 67 -36.36 -6.60 -10.27
C ALA A 67 -36.74 -8.00 -9.79
N ILE A 68 -37.75 -8.59 -10.42
CA ILE A 68 -38.15 -9.98 -10.20
C ILE A 68 -38.01 -10.76 -11.51
N ASP A 69 -37.49 -11.99 -11.41
CA ASP A 69 -37.15 -12.81 -12.58
C ASP A 69 -38.16 -13.92 -12.90
N ASP A 70 -38.07 -14.43 -14.13
CA ASP A 70 -38.75 -15.61 -14.65
C ASP A 70 -40.28 -15.53 -14.82
N MET A 71 -40.86 -14.34 -15.03
CA MET A 71 -42.32 -14.23 -15.13
C MET A 71 -42.88 -14.98 -16.35
N ARG A 72 -43.80 -15.91 -16.07
CA ARG A 72 -44.60 -16.67 -17.06
C ARG A 72 -46.11 -16.50 -16.93
N GLU A 73 -46.57 -16.12 -15.74
CA GLU A 73 -47.97 -15.89 -15.40
C GLU A 73 -48.08 -14.78 -14.35
N SER A 74 -49.04 -13.87 -14.51
CA SER A 74 -49.12 -12.66 -13.69
C SER A 74 -49.59 -12.90 -12.25
N ALA A 75 -50.54 -13.83 -12.05
CA ALA A 75 -51.22 -14.02 -10.76
C ALA A 75 -50.28 -14.39 -9.61
N LYS A 76 -49.33 -15.30 -9.85
CA LYS A 76 -48.35 -15.71 -8.84
C LYS A 76 -47.42 -14.55 -8.45
N TYR A 77 -46.99 -13.78 -9.44
CA TYR A 77 -46.07 -12.66 -9.26
C TYR A 77 -46.76 -11.52 -8.52
N GLU A 78 -48.03 -11.25 -8.83
CA GLU A 78 -48.84 -10.27 -8.08
C GLU A 78 -48.94 -10.64 -6.60
N GLN A 79 -49.24 -11.91 -6.30
CA GLN A 79 -49.34 -12.36 -4.91
C GLN A 79 -48.04 -12.13 -4.12
N PHE A 80 -46.90 -12.45 -4.73
CA PHE A 80 -45.60 -12.27 -4.10
C PHE A 80 -45.18 -10.80 -3.98
N LEU A 81 -45.37 -10.03 -5.05
CA LEU A 81 -44.94 -8.64 -5.12
C LEU A 81 -45.81 -7.71 -4.30
N ARG A 82 -47.11 -8.00 -4.10
CA ARG A 82 -48.05 -7.02 -3.57
C ARG A 82 -47.57 -6.31 -2.30
N PRO A 83 -47.05 -7.01 -1.26
CA PRO A 83 -46.52 -6.35 -0.06
C PRO A 83 -45.33 -5.40 -0.35
N ILE A 84 -44.45 -5.77 -1.28
CA ILE A 84 -43.29 -4.97 -1.69
C ILE A 84 -43.78 -3.69 -2.40
N LEU A 85 -44.69 -3.85 -3.36
CA LEU A 85 -45.23 -2.75 -4.16
C LEU A 85 -46.02 -1.76 -3.30
N ASP A 86 -46.82 -2.24 -2.35
CA ASP A 86 -47.56 -1.39 -1.42
C ASP A 86 -46.61 -0.58 -0.53
N ARG A 87 -45.50 -1.19 -0.08
CA ARG A 87 -44.50 -0.46 0.70
C ARG A 87 -43.79 0.62 -0.11
N LEU A 88 -43.38 0.32 -1.34
CA LEU A 88 -42.74 1.30 -2.23
C LEU A 88 -43.67 2.49 -2.54
N LYS A 89 -44.97 2.25 -2.75
CA LYS A 89 -45.96 3.33 -2.94
C LYS A 89 -46.10 4.24 -1.73
N GLN A 90 -45.95 3.71 -0.52
CA GLN A 90 -45.97 4.54 0.68
C GLN A 90 -44.76 5.47 0.78
N ILE A 91 -43.64 5.12 0.13
CA ILE A 91 -42.40 5.91 0.12
C ILE A 91 -42.49 7.03 -0.92
N ASP A 92 -42.83 6.68 -2.18
CA ASP A 92 -42.69 7.60 -3.33
C ASP A 92 -43.95 7.67 -4.22
N GLY A 93 -45.10 7.18 -3.75
CA GLY A 93 -46.37 7.18 -4.50
C GLY A 93 -46.42 6.24 -5.70
N ARG A 94 -45.30 5.61 -6.05
CA ARG A 94 -45.10 4.68 -7.19
C ARG A 94 -44.62 3.32 -6.68
N ALA A 95 -44.76 2.29 -7.50
CA ALA A 95 -44.18 0.97 -7.23
C ALA A 95 -43.08 0.62 -8.25
N PRO A 96 -41.89 1.25 -8.18
CA PRO A 96 -40.82 1.05 -9.15
C PRO A 96 -40.16 -0.33 -8.98
N VAL A 97 -40.74 -1.34 -9.63
CA VAL A 97 -40.20 -2.70 -9.75
C VAL A 97 -40.17 -3.09 -11.23
N SER A 98 -39.09 -3.74 -11.64
CA SER A 98 -38.96 -4.30 -12.99
C SER A 98 -39.32 -5.78 -12.97
N ILE A 99 -40.12 -6.23 -13.93
CA ILE A 99 -40.48 -7.65 -14.06
C ILE A 99 -39.81 -8.21 -15.31
N MET A 100 -38.78 -9.04 -15.13
CA MET A 100 -38.14 -9.75 -16.23
C MET A 100 -39.06 -10.90 -16.67
N THR A 101 -39.50 -10.84 -17.92
CA THR A 101 -40.60 -11.68 -18.41
C THR A 101 -40.10 -12.63 -19.50
N ASN A 102 -40.41 -13.92 -19.39
CA ASN A 102 -40.15 -14.90 -20.45
C ASN A 102 -41.33 -14.99 -21.42
N GLN A 103 -42.54 -15.12 -20.87
CA GLN A 103 -43.75 -15.38 -21.65
C GLN A 103 -44.95 -14.79 -20.91
N VAL A 104 -45.87 -14.17 -21.65
CA VAL A 104 -47.09 -13.60 -21.08
C VAL A 104 -48.15 -13.46 -22.17
N ASP A 105 -49.43 -13.39 -21.80
CA ASP A 105 -50.47 -12.87 -22.70
C ASP A 105 -50.38 -11.33 -22.74
N PRO A 106 -50.07 -10.70 -23.89
CA PRO A 106 -49.95 -9.24 -23.98
C PRO A 106 -51.22 -8.47 -23.62
N HIS A 107 -52.36 -9.14 -23.56
CA HIS A 107 -53.66 -8.54 -23.24
C HIS A 107 -54.14 -8.85 -21.81
N ASP A 108 -53.30 -9.46 -20.97
CA ASP A 108 -53.63 -9.67 -19.57
C ASP A 108 -53.87 -8.31 -18.87
N PRO A 109 -55.07 -8.06 -18.31
CA PRO A 109 -55.39 -6.80 -17.65
C PRO A 109 -54.45 -6.42 -16.50
N GLN A 110 -53.80 -7.40 -15.86
CA GLN A 110 -52.85 -7.16 -14.78
C GLN A 110 -51.64 -6.37 -15.26
N LEU A 111 -51.20 -6.55 -16.51
CA LEU A 111 -50.06 -5.82 -17.08
C LEU A 111 -50.34 -4.32 -17.16
N ALA A 112 -51.54 -3.94 -17.61
CA ALA A 112 -51.95 -2.55 -17.66
C ALA A 112 -52.07 -1.94 -16.24
N SER A 113 -52.53 -2.72 -15.26
CA SER A 113 -52.55 -2.28 -13.84
C SER A 113 -51.15 -1.99 -13.33
N TRP A 114 -50.21 -2.91 -13.55
CA TRP A 114 -48.82 -2.75 -13.11
C TRP A 114 -48.12 -1.54 -13.75
N LEU A 115 -48.30 -1.35 -15.06
CA LEU A 115 -47.74 -0.17 -15.74
C LEU A 115 -48.32 1.14 -15.16
N ALA A 116 -49.63 1.17 -14.86
CA ALA A 116 -50.26 2.34 -14.24
C ALA A 116 -49.79 2.60 -12.79
N GLU A 117 -49.35 1.55 -12.07
CA GLU A 117 -48.80 1.65 -10.71
C GLU A 117 -47.31 2.06 -10.69
N GLY A 118 -46.63 2.08 -11.85
CA GLY A 118 -45.22 2.48 -11.99
C GLY A 118 -44.23 1.31 -12.10
N LEU A 119 -44.69 0.09 -12.38
CA LEU A 119 -43.80 -1.03 -12.71
C LEU A 119 -43.35 -0.95 -14.17
N SER A 120 -42.27 -1.66 -14.49
CA SER A 120 -41.82 -1.88 -15.88
C SER A 120 -41.82 -3.37 -16.21
N LEU A 121 -42.17 -3.71 -17.46
CA LEU A 121 -42.10 -5.07 -17.96
C LEU A 121 -40.89 -5.18 -18.90
N GLU A 122 -39.88 -5.89 -18.43
CA GLU A 122 -38.58 -6.02 -19.06
C GLU A 122 -38.39 -7.43 -19.64
N THR A 123 -37.32 -7.60 -20.41
CA THR A 123 -37.16 -8.79 -21.24
C THR A 123 -36.22 -9.82 -20.64
N HIS A 124 -36.56 -11.08 -20.89
CA HIS A 124 -35.71 -12.24 -20.65
C HIS A 124 -35.67 -13.03 -21.97
N THR A 125 -35.69 -14.37 -21.95
CA THR A 125 -35.90 -15.17 -23.18
C THR A 125 -37.20 -15.97 -23.16
N THR A 126 -37.81 -16.22 -24.33
CA THR A 126 -39.06 -17.02 -24.42
C THR A 126 -38.90 -18.48 -24.01
N GLY A 127 -37.69 -19.04 -24.05
CA GLY A 127 -37.36 -20.36 -23.52
C GLY A 127 -36.56 -20.25 -22.22
N HIS A 128 -36.94 -21.02 -21.18
CA HIS A 128 -36.17 -21.13 -19.94
C HIS A 128 -36.15 -22.59 -19.40
N PRO A 129 -34.98 -23.16 -19.02
CA PRO A 129 -33.67 -22.50 -18.98
C PRO A 129 -33.18 -22.10 -20.39
N CYS A 130 -32.42 -20.99 -20.47
CA CYS A 130 -32.04 -20.40 -21.75
C CYS A 130 -31.32 -21.42 -22.64
N PRO A 131 -31.63 -21.52 -23.94
CA PRO A 131 -30.82 -22.30 -24.87
C PRO A 131 -29.57 -21.54 -25.34
N LEU A 132 -29.17 -20.41 -24.73
CA LEU A 132 -28.03 -19.63 -25.21
C LEU A 132 -26.77 -20.51 -25.22
N LEU A 133 -26.27 -20.78 -26.43
CA LEU A 133 -25.12 -21.66 -26.71
C LEU A 133 -25.34 -23.15 -26.41
N ALA A 134 -26.60 -23.59 -26.29
CA ALA A 134 -26.96 -25.00 -26.25
C ALA A 134 -27.17 -25.59 -27.67
N ASP A 135 -26.97 -26.90 -27.81
CA ASP A 135 -27.31 -27.69 -28.99
C ASP A 135 -26.68 -27.25 -30.34
N ASN A 136 -25.56 -26.52 -30.34
CA ASN A 136 -24.94 -25.98 -31.57
C ASN A 136 -25.87 -25.05 -32.40
N ASP A 137 -26.85 -24.38 -31.77
CA ASP A 137 -27.86 -23.56 -32.48
C ASP A 137 -27.97 -22.12 -31.92
N LEU A 138 -26.99 -21.27 -32.22
CA LEU A 138 -27.04 -19.85 -31.87
C LEU A 138 -28.23 -19.12 -32.51
N ALA A 139 -28.67 -19.55 -33.69
CA ALA A 139 -29.84 -18.98 -34.33
C ALA A 139 -31.11 -19.19 -33.48
N LYS A 140 -31.24 -20.34 -32.80
CA LYS A 140 -32.31 -20.57 -31.81
C LYS A 140 -32.19 -19.64 -30.61
N ALA A 141 -30.99 -19.49 -30.04
CA ALA A 141 -30.77 -18.58 -28.92
C ALA A 141 -31.17 -17.13 -29.27
N ARG A 142 -30.73 -16.66 -30.45
CA ARG A 142 -31.11 -15.37 -31.01
C ARG A 142 -32.63 -15.24 -31.19
N ARG A 143 -33.29 -16.24 -31.77
CA ARG A 143 -34.76 -16.24 -31.92
C ARG A 143 -35.48 -16.11 -30.58
N THR A 144 -35.05 -16.85 -29.54
CA THR A 144 -35.70 -16.76 -28.22
C THR A 144 -35.56 -15.40 -27.54
N TYR A 145 -34.48 -14.66 -27.83
CA TYR A 145 -34.31 -13.27 -27.43
C TYR A 145 -35.22 -12.35 -28.25
N GLU A 146 -35.12 -12.40 -29.58
CA GLU A 146 -35.87 -11.54 -30.50
C GLU A 146 -37.40 -11.68 -30.29
N ASP A 147 -37.88 -12.91 -30.15
CA ASP A 147 -39.29 -13.22 -29.89
C ASP A 147 -39.77 -12.59 -28.57
N CYS A 148 -38.91 -12.57 -27.54
CA CYS A 148 -39.26 -12.02 -26.22
C CYS A 148 -39.31 -10.49 -26.25
N VAL A 149 -38.33 -9.86 -26.91
CA VAL A 149 -38.32 -8.41 -27.14
C VAL A 149 -39.58 -7.99 -27.90
N ASP A 150 -39.90 -8.69 -28.99
CA ASP A 150 -41.08 -8.40 -29.79
C ASP A 150 -42.40 -8.69 -29.05
N LEU A 151 -42.44 -9.70 -28.19
CA LEU A 151 -43.59 -10.00 -27.33
C LEU A 151 -43.84 -8.85 -26.34
N LEU A 152 -42.81 -8.42 -25.62
CA LEU A 152 -42.92 -7.39 -24.59
C LEU A 152 -43.19 -6.00 -25.20
N ALA A 153 -42.68 -5.73 -26.40
CA ALA A 153 -43.02 -4.53 -27.17
C ALA A 153 -44.49 -4.54 -27.66
N SER A 154 -45.14 -5.71 -27.73
CA SER A 154 -46.56 -5.80 -28.13
C SER A 154 -47.56 -5.53 -27.00
N VAL A 155 -47.10 -5.48 -25.74
CA VAL A 155 -47.95 -5.15 -24.60
C VAL A 155 -48.34 -3.67 -24.66
N PRO A 156 -49.64 -3.32 -24.66
CA PRO A 156 -50.09 -1.93 -24.79
C PRO A 156 -49.51 -1.02 -23.70
N GLY A 157 -48.83 0.06 -24.10
CA GLY A 157 -48.22 1.03 -23.18
C GLY A 157 -46.89 0.57 -22.57
N ASN A 158 -46.45 -0.66 -22.83
CA ASN A 158 -45.12 -1.09 -22.40
C ASN A 158 -44.04 -0.56 -23.35
N ARG A 159 -42.87 -0.28 -22.76
CA ARG A 159 -41.65 0.06 -23.49
C ARG A 159 -40.55 -0.74 -22.80
N PRO A 160 -40.20 -1.95 -23.26
CA PRO A 160 -39.08 -2.67 -22.69
C PRO A 160 -37.78 -1.93 -23.00
N GLY A 161 -36.86 -1.87 -22.05
CA GLY A 161 -35.56 -1.21 -22.18
C GLY A 161 -34.39 -2.06 -21.71
N ALA A 162 -34.67 -3.03 -20.83
CA ALA A 162 -33.68 -3.85 -20.17
C ALA A 162 -33.81 -5.35 -20.47
N PHE A 163 -32.67 -6.01 -20.37
CA PHE A 163 -32.53 -7.46 -20.41
C PHE A 163 -31.84 -7.98 -19.15
N ARG A 164 -32.16 -9.22 -18.80
CA ARG A 164 -31.35 -10.04 -17.92
C ARG A 164 -31.20 -11.42 -18.54
N MET A 165 -29.97 -11.93 -18.55
CA MET A 165 -29.71 -13.25 -19.09
C MET A 165 -30.25 -14.35 -18.16
N PRO A 166 -31.04 -15.30 -18.66
CA PRO A 166 -31.51 -16.42 -17.84
C PRO A 166 -30.38 -17.33 -17.34
N CYS A 167 -30.49 -17.72 -16.07
CA CYS A 167 -29.56 -18.60 -15.36
C CYS A 167 -28.10 -18.09 -15.31
N CYS A 168 -27.85 -16.79 -15.56
CA CYS A 168 -26.50 -16.21 -15.51
C CYS A 168 -25.89 -16.16 -14.09
N ASP A 169 -26.71 -16.47 -13.09
CA ASP A 169 -26.41 -16.56 -11.66
C ASP A 169 -26.14 -18.00 -11.19
N SER A 170 -26.39 -19.00 -12.04
CA SER A 170 -26.51 -20.41 -11.60
C SER A 170 -25.89 -21.44 -12.52
N ARG A 171 -25.87 -21.20 -13.84
CA ARG A 171 -25.38 -22.17 -14.83
C ARG A 171 -24.70 -21.56 -16.05
N ASN A 172 -25.08 -20.34 -16.40
CA ASN A 172 -24.61 -19.69 -17.61
C ASN A 172 -23.64 -18.56 -17.28
N THR A 173 -22.70 -18.33 -18.18
CA THR A 173 -21.90 -17.11 -18.25
C THR A 173 -22.27 -16.45 -19.58
N PRO A 174 -22.53 -15.13 -19.62
CA PRO A 174 -22.74 -14.44 -20.88
C PRO A 174 -21.41 -14.31 -21.64
N SER A 175 -21.31 -14.99 -22.79
CA SER A 175 -20.17 -14.82 -23.71
C SER A 175 -20.20 -13.41 -24.34
N PRO A 176 -19.06 -12.76 -24.64
CA PRO A 176 -19.03 -11.52 -25.45
C PRO A 176 -19.79 -11.62 -26.79
N ARG A 177 -19.97 -12.84 -27.30
CA ARG A 177 -20.82 -13.12 -28.47
C ARG A 177 -22.28 -12.72 -28.27
N PHE A 178 -22.80 -12.84 -27.05
CA PHE A 178 -24.17 -12.42 -26.74
C PHE A 178 -24.38 -10.95 -27.10
N TRP A 179 -23.53 -10.06 -26.61
CA TRP A 179 -23.68 -8.63 -26.92
C TRP A 179 -23.44 -8.31 -28.38
N THR A 180 -22.42 -8.92 -29.00
CA THR A 180 -22.03 -8.62 -30.38
C THR A 180 -23.03 -9.13 -31.42
N GLU A 181 -23.52 -10.36 -31.27
CA GLU A 181 -24.31 -11.06 -32.28
C GLU A 181 -25.81 -11.10 -31.98
N ILE A 182 -26.24 -10.83 -30.74
CA ILE A 182 -27.64 -10.89 -30.30
C ILE A 182 -28.12 -9.53 -29.75
N PHE A 183 -27.67 -9.12 -28.55
CA PHE A 183 -28.26 -7.98 -27.84
C PHE A 183 -28.12 -6.64 -28.60
N ASN A 184 -26.94 -6.37 -29.17
CA ASN A 184 -26.69 -5.11 -29.90
C ASN A 184 -27.31 -5.09 -31.32
N GLN A 185 -28.05 -6.14 -31.71
CA GLN A 185 -28.78 -6.21 -32.97
C GLN A 185 -30.22 -5.71 -32.80
N GLN A 186 -30.87 -5.38 -33.92
CA GLN A 186 -32.32 -5.10 -33.94
C GLN A 186 -33.09 -6.39 -34.25
N THR A 187 -34.29 -6.53 -33.69
CA THR A 187 -35.20 -7.60 -34.09
C THR A 187 -35.69 -7.39 -35.53
N ALA A 188 -36.27 -8.42 -36.15
CA ALA A 188 -36.87 -8.31 -37.47
C ALA A 188 -38.01 -7.26 -37.55
N LYS A 189 -38.63 -6.91 -36.41
CA LYS A 189 -39.64 -5.84 -36.31
C LYS A 189 -39.05 -4.46 -36.02
N GLY A 190 -37.73 -4.33 -35.93
CA GLY A 190 -37.02 -3.10 -35.64
C GLY A 190 -36.96 -2.73 -34.16
N ASN A 191 -37.38 -3.61 -33.26
CA ASN A 191 -37.27 -3.39 -31.82
C ASN A 191 -35.84 -3.63 -31.33
N TYR A 192 -35.49 -3.02 -30.20
CA TYR A 192 -34.19 -3.18 -29.57
C TYR A 192 -34.22 -2.78 -28.08
N LEU A 193 -33.16 -3.13 -27.36
CA LEU A 193 -32.94 -2.76 -25.96
C LEU A 193 -31.64 -1.95 -25.80
N GLU A 194 -31.51 -1.25 -24.68
CA GLU A 194 -30.33 -0.40 -24.39
C GLU A 194 -29.69 -0.69 -23.03
N LEU A 195 -30.31 -1.52 -22.19
CA LEU A 195 -29.80 -1.85 -20.86
C LEU A 195 -29.69 -3.37 -20.67
N ASP A 196 -28.60 -3.82 -20.08
CA ASP A 196 -28.39 -5.20 -19.61
C ASP A 196 -27.99 -5.18 -18.12
N SER A 197 -28.28 -6.27 -17.43
CA SER A 197 -28.01 -6.45 -15.98
C SER A 197 -27.45 -7.84 -15.68
N SER A 198 -26.73 -8.38 -16.67
CA SER A 198 -26.29 -9.76 -16.67
C SER A 198 -24.93 -9.93 -15.99
N VAL A 199 -24.12 -8.88 -15.79
CA VAL A 199 -22.81 -8.95 -15.12
C VAL A 199 -22.97 -8.68 -13.62
N PHE A 200 -22.24 -9.39 -12.76
CA PHE A 200 -22.33 -9.23 -11.31
C PHE A 200 -21.22 -8.34 -10.75
N THR A 201 -21.49 -7.54 -9.72
CA THR A 201 -20.48 -6.81 -8.95
C THR A 201 -20.30 -7.41 -7.56
N VAL A 202 -19.04 -7.68 -7.21
CA VAL A 202 -18.63 -8.25 -5.92
C VAL A 202 -17.79 -7.24 -5.17
N PHE A 203 -18.17 -6.93 -3.92
CA PHE A 203 -17.32 -6.11 -3.05
C PHE A 203 -16.25 -6.97 -2.36
N THR A 204 -15.05 -6.43 -2.24
CA THR A 204 -13.87 -7.12 -1.71
C THR A 204 -13.00 -6.16 -0.89
N SER A 205 -12.10 -6.70 -0.09
CA SER A 205 -11.11 -5.91 0.67
C SER A 205 -10.04 -5.25 -0.21
N ALA A 206 -9.99 -5.56 -1.51
CA ALA A 206 -9.10 -4.88 -2.45
C ALA A 206 -9.47 -3.39 -2.61
N ASP A 207 -10.74 -3.04 -2.44
CA ASP A 207 -11.19 -1.65 -2.43
C ASP A 207 -11.03 -1.02 -1.05
N ARG A 208 -9.87 -0.38 -0.85
CA ARG A 208 -9.50 0.26 0.41
C ARG A 208 -10.35 1.47 0.78
N THR A 209 -11.22 1.95 -0.12
CA THR A 209 -12.16 3.02 0.21
C THR A 209 -13.39 2.52 0.97
N LEU A 210 -13.59 1.20 1.03
CA LEU A 210 -14.64 0.57 1.82
C LEU A 210 -14.11 0.16 3.20
N PRO A 211 -14.87 0.41 4.28
CA PRO A 211 -14.56 -0.16 5.58
C PRO A 211 -14.49 -1.69 5.52
N ASN A 212 -13.38 -2.27 5.96
CA ASN A 212 -13.15 -3.72 5.94
C ASN A 212 -14.32 -4.54 6.55
N ASP A 213 -14.97 -4.08 7.60
CA ASP A 213 -16.12 -4.73 8.24
C ASP A 213 -17.36 -4.88 7.32
N LEU A 214 -17.46 -4.05 6.27
CA LEU A 214 -18.47 -4.24 5.23
C LEU A 214 -18.12 -5.36 4.25
N VAL A 215 -16.83 -5.64 4.05
CA VAL A 215 -16.34 -6.56 3.00
C VAL A 215 -15.69 -7.83 3.54
N THR A 216 -15.49 -7.93 4.86
CA THR A 216 -15.09 -9.13 5.60
C THR A 216 -16.09 -9.49 6.68
N ASP A 217 -16.23 -10.78 6.96
CA ASP A 217 -17.01 -11.29 8.09
C ASP A 217 -16.26 -11.18 9.43
N ASP A 218 -16.92 -11.56 10.54
CA ASP A 218 -16.34 -11.49 11.89
C ASP A 218 -15.10 -12.39 12.09
N ALA A 219 -14.86 -13.34 11.17
CA ALA A 219 -13.69 -14.20 11.17
C ALA A 219 -12.57 -13.68 10.24
N GLY A 220 -12.73 -12.48 9.66
CA GLY A 220 -11.77 -11.86 8.75
C GLY A 220 -11.79 -12.45 7.33
N ARG A 221 -12.79 -13.24 6.97
CA ARG A 221 -12.92 -13.85 5.63
C ARG A 221 -13.70 -12.92 4.69
N PRO A 222 -13.47 -12.97 3.36
CA PRO A 222 -14.25 -12.17 2.41
C PRO A 222 -15.76 -12.41 2.53
N ARG A 223 -16.53 -11.34 2.74
CA ARG A 223 -17.98 -11.41 2.97
C ARG A 223 -18.76 -11.86 1.75
N PHE A 224 -18.42 -11.35 0.56
CA PHE A 224 -19.23 -11.53 -0.64
C PHE A 224 -18.74 -12.64 -1.59
N ARG A 225 -17.43 -12.94 -1.62
CA ARG A 225 -16.89 -14.00 -2.51
C ARG A 225 -17.47 -15.38 -2.24
N LYS A 226 -17.97 -15.66 -1.04
CA LYS A 226 -18.62 -16.92 -0.68
C LYS A 226 -19.90 -17.22 -1.49
N TYR A 227 -20.53 -16.21 -2.08
CA TYR A 227 -21.72 -16.38 -2.89
C TYR A 227 -21.42 -16.89 -4.30
N LEU A 228 -20.18 -16.73 -4.79
CA LEU A 228 -19.81 -17.20 -6.13
C LEU A 228 -19.91 -18.73 -6.19
N PRO A 229 -20.83 -19.28 -6.97
CA PRO A 229 -21.34 -20.64 -6.75
C PRO A 229 -20.40 -21.76 -7.21
N PHE A 230 -19.43 -21.45 -8.07
CA PHE A 230 -18.44 -22.40 -8.58
C PHE A 230 -17.20 -21.67 -9.13
N PRO A 231 -16.03 -22.34 -9.21
CA PRO A 231 -14.78 -21.71 -9.64
C PRO A 231 -14.80 -21.09 -11.04
N SER A 232 -15.71 -21.52 -11.91
CA SER A 232 -15.90 -20.98 -13.26
C SER A 232 -16.94 -19.87 -13.37
N PHE A 233 -17.45 -19.37 -12.25
CA PHE A 233 -18.36 -18.24 -12.23
C PHE A 233 -17.56 -16.96 -12.48
N VAL A 234 -17.45 -16.59 -13.75
CA VAL A 234 -16.57 -15.52 -14.23
C VAL A 234 -17.31 -14.31 -14.77
N ASN A 235 -18.63 -14.31 -14.57
CA ASN A 235 -19.52 -13.24 -14.97
C ASN A 235 -19.55 -12.11 -13.93
N THR A 236 -18.37 -11.68 -13.51
CA THR A 236 -18.20 -10.77 -12.36
C THR A 236 -17.21 -9.66 -12.67
N ILE A 237 -17.46 -8.51 -12.07
CA ILE A 237 -16.52 -7.41 -11.88
C ILE A 237 -16.38 -7.16 -10.38
N GLU A 238 -15.30 -6.53 -9.96
CA GLU A 238 -15.04 -6.28 -8.53
C GLU A 238 -15.10 -4.78 -8.21
N ASN A 239 -15.78 -4.44 -7.11
CA ASN A 239 -15.81 -3.10 -6.50
C ASN A 239 -16.30 -1.94 -7.39
N TYR A 240 -16.94 -2.23 -8.52
CA TYR A 240 -17.39 -1.23 -9.48
C TYR A 240 -18.92 -1.21 -9.61
N PRO A 241 -19.65 -0.63 -8.63
CA PRO A 241 -21.11 -0.59 -8.62
C PRO A 241 -21.66 0.59 -9.44
N TYR A 242 -21.16 0.82 -10.66
CA TYR A 242 -21.56 1.95 -11.50
C TYR A 242 -22.01 1.46 -12.87
N PRO A 243 -22.94 2.17 -13.54
CA PRO A 243 -23.26 1.88 -14.93
C PRO A 243 -22.03 2.08 -15.83
N TYR A 244 -21.88 1.22 -16.83
CA TYR A 244 -20.84 1.33 -17.85
C TYR A 244 -21.37 0.89 -19.22
N MET A 245 -20.59 1.09 -20.29
CA MET A 245 -21.02 0.75 -21.64
C MET A 245 -20.39 -0.53 -22.16
N ILE A 246 -21.17 -1.34 -22.88
CA ILE A 246 -20.73 -2.47 -23.70
C ILE A 246 -21.08 -2.16 -25.16
N GLY A 247 -20.09 -2.23 -26.03
CA GLY A 247 -20.22 -2.08 -27.49
C GLY A 247 -20.75 -0.72 -27.96
N LYS A 248 -20.66 0.32 -27.12
CA LYS A 248 -21.25 1.66 -27.34
C LYS A 248 -22.76 1.67 -27.58
N LYS A 249 -23.45 0.55 -27.34
CA LYS A 249 -24.87 0.34 -27.66
C LYS A 249 -25.69 -0.18 -26.49
N CYS A 250 -25.02 -0.60 -25.42
CA CYS A 250 -25.62 -1.19 -24.23
C CYS A 250 -25.06 -0.52 -22.98
N TRP A 251 -25.95 -0.11 -22.08
CA TRP A 251 -25.64 0.19 -20.70
C TRP A 251 -25.68 -1.08 -19.88
N GLU A 252 -24.59 -1.42 -19.19
CA GLU A 252 -24.57 -2.52 -18.23
C GLU A 252 -24.77 -1.97 -16.82
N PHE A 253 -25.75 -2.55 -16.13
CA PHE A 253 -26.11 -2.27 -14.75
C PHE A 253 -25.77 -3.49 -13.90
N PRO A 254 -24.59 -3.54 -13.29
CA PRO A 254 -24.11 -4.77 -12.69
C PRO A 254 -25.01 -5.20 -11.52
N CYS A 255 -25.42 -6.47 -11.50
CA CYS A 255 -26.19 -7.08 -10.43
C CYS A 255 -25.35 -7.20 -9.16
N THR A 256 -25.85 -6.75 -8.02
CA THR A 256 -25.06 -6.72 -6.77
C THR A 256 -25.18 -8.03 -6.00
N VAL A 257 -24.03 -8.63 -5.68
CA VAL A 257 -23.97 -9.83 -4.83
C VAL A 257 -24.24 -9.46 -3.37
N PRO A 258 -25.09 -10.20 -2.62
CA PRO A 258 -25.81 -11.41 -3.04
C PRO A 258 -27.11 -11.11 -3.80
N SER A 259 -27.39 -11.89 -4.86
CA SER A 259 -28.63 -11.83 -5.64
C SER A 259 -29.16 -13.22 -6.02
N ASP A 260 -30.46 -13.36 -6.16
CA ASP A 260 -31.13 -14.50 -6.79
C ASP A 260 -30.66 -15.91 -6.37
N TRP A 261 -30.25 -16.77 -7.32
CA TRP A 261 -29.93 -18.17 -7.04
C TRP A 261 -28.63 -18.37 -6.25
N GLU A 262 -27.58 -17.56 -6.45
CA GLU A 262 -26.31 -17.72 -5.73
C GLU A 262 -26.51 -17.65 -4.21
N ALA A 263 -27.37 -16.74 -3.76
CA ALA A 263 -27.77 -16.60 -2.37
C ALA A 263 -28.56 -17.82 -1.88
N GLN A 264 -29.49 -18.34 -2.69
CA GLN A 264 -30.25 -19.55 -2.37
C GLN A 264 -29.34 -20.78 -2.25
N ASN A 265 -28.41 -20.94 -3.19
CA ASN A 265 -27.51 -22.08 -3.26
C ASN A 265 -26.65 -22.17 -2.00
N LEU A 266 -26.10 -21.04 -1.54
CA LEU A 266 -25.26 -21.00 -0.35
C LEU A 266 -26.09 -21.16 0.94
N HIS A 267 -27.11 -20.33 1.12
CA HIS A 267 -27.74 -20.13 2.43
C HIS A 267 -29.07 -20.86 2.62
N GLN A 268 -29.60 -21.49 1.56
CA GLN A 268 -30.94 -22.07 1.53
C GLN A 268 -32.06 -21.00 1.71
N PRO A 269 -33.32 -21.34 1.42
CA PRO A 269 -34.47 -20.47 1.64
C PRO A 269 -34.51 -19.67 2.95
N PHE A 270 -34.78 -18.37 2.82
CA PHE A 270 -35.20 -17.47 3.89
C PHE A 270 -34.18 -17.21 5.00
N ASN A 271 -32.90 -17.32 4.66
CA ASN A 271 -31.82 -17.11 5.62
C ASN A 271 -31.66 -15.62 5.96
N PRO A 272 -31.66 -15.23 7.25
CA PRO A 272 -31.44 -13.85 7.66
C PRO A 272 -30.04 -13.32 7.34
N GLU A 273 -29.03 -14.19 7.21
CA GLU A 273 -27.67 -13.77 6.85
C GLU A 273 -27.62 -13.16 5.44
N THR A 274 -28.41 -13.69 4.50
CA THR A 274 -28.53 -13.10 3.16
C THR A 274 -29.03 -11.66 3.22
N VAL A 275 -30.05 -11.39 4.04
CA VAL A 275 -30.57 -10.03 4.23
C VAL A 275 -29.56 -9.12 4.92
N ALA A 276 -28.79 -9.64 5.88
CA ALA A 276 -27.71 -8.90 6.52
C ALA A 276 -26.60 -8.51 5.52
N ASP A 277 -26.20 -9.45 4.66
CA ASP A 277 -25.20 -9.18 3.62
C ASP A 277 -25.76 -8.25 2.52
N MET A 278 -27.05 -8.32 2.17
CA MET A 278 -27.70 -7.31 1.29
C MET A 278 -27.63 -5.91 1.90
N LYS A 279 -27.83 -5.76 3.21
CA LYS A 279 -27.71 -4.47 3.92
C LYS A 279 -26.26 -3.96 3.88
N ALA A 280 -25.27 -4.83 4.11
CA ALA A 280 -23.86 -4.47 4.00
C ALA A 280 -23.48 -4.06 2.56
N ALA A 281 -24.02 -4.75 1.55
CA ALA A 281 -23.84 -4.38 0.15
C ALA A 281 -24.47 -3.00 -0.15
N LEU A 282 -25.68 -2.71 0.35
CA LEU A 282 -26.29 -1.39 0.23
C LEU A 282 -25.41 -0.30 0.86
N ASP A 283 -24.86 -0.57 2.05
CA ASP A 283 -23.96 0.36 2.74
C ASP A 283 -22.73 0.67 1.89
N ALA A 284 -22.11 -0.35 1.30
CA ALA A 284 -21.00 -0.20 0.38
C ALA A 284 -21.39 0.62 -0.86
N VAL A 285 -22.56 0.33 -1.47
CA VAL A 285 -23.09 1.09 -2.62
C VAL A 285 -23.32 2.56 -2.28
N VAL A 286 -23.86 2.88 -1.09
CA VAL A 286 -24.08 4.28 -0.66
C VAL A 286 -22.76 5.02 -0.43
N LEU A 287 -21.75 4.35 0.15
CA LEU A 287 -20.41 4.92 0.30
C LEU A 287 -19.77 5.21 -1.06
N LYS A 288 -19.91 4.27 -1.99
CA LYS A 288 -19.45 4.38 -3.38
C LYS A 288 -20.25 5.37 -4.22
N GLN A 289 -21.43 5.80 -3.77
CA GLN A 289 -22.41 6.53 -4.58
C GLN A 289 -22.83 5.78 -5.85
N GLY A 290 -22.96 4.46 -5.75
CA GLY A 290 -23.24 3.56 -6.87
C GLY A 290 -24.72 3.22 -7.05
N VAL A 291 -24.97 2.20 -7.88
CA VAL A 291 -26.27 1.56 -8.09
C VAL A 291 -26.25 0.15 -7.52
N MET A 292 -27.34 -0.25 -6.85
CA MET A 292 -27.57 -1.60 -6.37
C MET A 292 -28.69 -2.25 -7.16
N ASN A 293 -28.37 -3.22 -8.01
CA ASN A 293 -29.38 -3.96 -8.77
C ASN A 293 -29.61 -5.31 -8.09
N ILE A 294 -30.82 -5.51 -7.56
CA ILE A 294 -31.21 -6.73 -6.87
C ILE A 294 -32.28 -7.41 -7.69
N VAL A 295 -32.00 -8.66 -8.08
CA VAL A 295 -32.97 -9.48 -8.77
C VAL A 295 -33.31 -10.70 -7.93
N PHE A 296 -34.60 -10.99 -7.82
CA PHE A 296 -35.12 -12.04 -6.96
C PHE A 296 -36.21 -12.88 -7.63
N HIS A 297 -36.59 -14.00 -7.04
CA HIS A 297 -37.61 -14.90 -7.57
C HIS A 297 -38.68 -15.24 -6.52
N PRO A 298 -39.91 -15.60 -6.95
CA PRO A 298 -41.01 -15.96 -6.05
C PRO A 298 -41.04 -17.46 -5.68
N TRP A 299 -39.97 -18.22 -5.93
CA TRP A 299 -39.82 -19.67 -5.70
C TRP A 299 -39.02 -20.03 -4.44
N GLY A 300 -38.89 -19.11 -3.49
CA GLY A 300 -38.58 -19.45 -2.10
C GLY A 300 -37.15 -19.23 -1.61
N TRP A 301 -36.28 -18.46 -2.27
CA TRP A 301 -35.01 -18.09 -1.63
C TRP A 301 -35.14 -16.90 -0.68
N ILE A 302 -35.98 -15.93 -1.04
CA ILE A 302 -36.29 -14.74 -0.23
C ILE A 302 -37.81 -14.57 -0.12
N ARG A 303 -38.28 -14.16 1.06
CA ARG A 303 -39.71 -13.82 1.25
C ARG A 303 -39.99 -12.37 0.90
N ALA A 304 -41.23 -12.07 0.55
CA ALA A 304 -41.70 -10.69 0.38
C ALA A 304 -41.43 -9.84 1.64
N GLU A 305 -41.60 -10.41 2.84
CA GLU A 305 -41.32 -9.69 4.09
C GLU A 305 -39.85 -9.36 4.29
N GLN A 306 -38.93 -10.18 3.78
CA GLN A 306 -37.48 -9.91 3.84
C GLN A 306 -37.08 -8.79 2.86
N MET A 307 -37.72 -8.73 1.69
CA MET A 307 -37.56 -7.60 0.78
C MET A 307 -38.11 -6.31 1.38
N VAL A 308 -39.27 -6.38 2.05
CA VAL A 308 -39.81 -5.24 2.81
C VAL A 308 -38.85 -4.83 3.93
N GLU A 309 -38.29 -5.77 4.69
CA GLU A 309 -37.27 -5.50 5.71
C GLU A 309 -36.04 -4.76 5.15
N PHE A 310 -35.54 -5.19 3.98
CA PHE A 310 -34.44 -4.50 3.30
C PHE A 310 -34.83 -3.07 2.88
N ILE A 311 -36.04 -2.86 2.35
CA ILE A 311 -36.57 -1.54 1.99
C ILE A 311 -36.68 -0.64 3.23
N GLU A 312 -37.16 -1.17 4.36
CA GLU A 312 -37.24 -0.44 5.63
C GLU A 312 -35.86 -0.02 6.10
N TYR A 313 -34.88 -0.93 6.09
CA TYR A 313 -33.50 -0.60 6.45
C TYR A 313 -32.95 0.56 5.62
N SER A 314 -33.17 0.53 4.30
CA SER A 314 -32.79 1.62 3.41
C SER A 314 -33.44 2.94 3.81
N GLN A 315 -34.73 2.93 4.14
CA GLN A 315 -35.46 4.15 4.51
C GLN A 315 -35.08 4.67 5.90
N GLU A 316 -34.94 3.80 6.88
CA GLU A 316 -34.57 4.17 8.25
C GLU A 316 -33.16 4.75 8.32
N LYS A 317 -32.21 4.16 7.58
CA LYS A 317 -30.81 4.56 7.63
C LYS A 317 -30.48 5.73 6.70
N TYR A 318 -31.02 5.72 5.48
CA TYR A 318 -30.61 6.66 4.43
C TYR A 318 -31.71 7.61 3.97
N GLY A 319 -32.99 7.27 4.16
CA GLY A 319 -34.13 8.08 3.76
C GLY A 319 -34.06 8.46 2.28
N GLU A 320 -34.20 9.77 1.99
CA GLU A 320 -34.19 10.31 0.62
C GLU A 320 -32.83 10.19 -0.10
N GLN A 321 -31.75 9.82 0.60
CA GLN A 321 -30.44 9.60 -0.04
C GLN A 321 -30.42 8.34 -0.90
N VAL A 322 -31.36 7.40 -0.71
CA VAL A 322 -31.51 6.21 -1.57
C VAL A 322 -32.81 6.31 -2.34
N LEU A 323 -32.74 6.19 -3.66
CA LEU A 323 -33.89 6.22 -4.56
C LEU A 323 -34.17 4.84 -5.15
N PHE A 324 -35.43 4.41 -5.09
CA PHE A 324 -35.88 3.18 -5.77
C PHE A 324 -36.34 3.52 -7.19
N LEU A 325 -35.77 2.84 -8.18
CA LEU A 325 -36.12 2.98 -9.60
C LEU A 325 -36.39 1.60 -10.22
N ASN A 326 -37.18 1.59 -11.29
CA ASN A 326 -37.21 0.46 -12.21
C ASN A 326 -36.20 0.69 -13.37
N PHE A 327 -35.90 -0.33 -14.17
CA PHE A 327 -34.87 -0.23 -15.21
C PHE A 327 -35.23 0.79 -16.30
N ARG A 328 -36.50 0.84 -16.72
CA ARG A 328 -37.02 1.87 -17.63
C ARG A 328 -36.71 3.30 -17.12
N GLU A 329 -36.98 3.58 -15.85
CA GLU A 329 -36.71 4.89 -15.25
C GLU A 329 -35.21 5.19 -15.15
N ALA A 330 -34.39 4.19 -14.85
CA ALA A 330 -32.94 4.33 -14.82
C ALA A 330 -32.39 4.69 -16.22
N LEU A 331 -32.84 4.00 -17.27
CA LEU A 331 -32.48 4.27 -18.66
C LEU A 331 -32.94 5.67 -19.11
N ASP A 332 -34.18 6.05 -18.80
CA ASP A 332 -34.71 7.37 -19.16
C ASP A 332 -33.87 8.50 -18.51
N ARG A 333 -33.39 8.30 -17.27
CA ARG A 333 -32.52 9.25 -16.57
C ARG A 333 -31.11 9.31 -17.15
N LEU A 334 -30.52 8.18 -17.55
CA LEU A 334 -29.24 8.17 -18.28
C LEU A 334 -29.36 8.98 -19.58
N ASN A 335 -30.39 8.70 -20.37
CA ASN A 335 -30.62 9.40 -21.64
C ASN A 335 -30.82 10.90 -21.41
N ALA A 336 -31.62 11.29 -20.41
CA ALA A 336 -31.89 12.70 -20.11
C ALA A 336 -30.67 13.45 -19.56
N ASN A 337 -30.01 12.90 -18.54
CA ASN A 337 -29.01 13.61 -17.75
C ASN A 337 -27.60 13.43 -18.30
N VAL A 338 -27.22 12.21 -18.69
CA VAL A 338 -25.87 11.89 -19.17
C VAL A 338 -25.74 12.18 -20.65
N LEU A 339 -26.65 11.65 -21.47
CA LEU A 339 -26.59 11.80 -22.94
C LEU A 339 -27.24 13.10 -23.47
N GLY A 340 -27.80 13.92 -22.57
CA GLY A 340 -28.39 15.22 -22.92
C GLY A 340 -29.67 15.11 -23.75
N GLY A 341 -30.50 14.10 -23.45
CA GLY A 341 -31.76 13.80 -24.14
C GLY A 341 -31.62 12.88 -25.35
N ARG A 342 -30.47 12.19 -25.51
CA ARG A 342 -30.21 11.25 -26.62
C ARG A 342 -30.24 9.80 -26.15
N SER A 343 -30.31 8.89 -27.10
CA SER A 343 -30.20 7.44 -26.93
C SER A 343 -28.90 6.92 -27.53
N LEU A 344 -28.41 5.77 -27.04
CA LEU A 344 -27.25 5.08 -27.64
C LEU A 344 -27.59 4.46 -29.01
N ARG A 345 -28.88 4.26 -29.33
CA ARG A 345 -29.31 3.43 -30.47
C ARG A 345 -30.20 4.13 -31.49
N GLU A 346 -30.75 5.31 -31.18
CA GLU A 346 -31.65 6.04 -32.10
C GLU A 346 -30.95 6.58 -33.35
N ASN A 347 -29.69 7.04 -33.25
CA ASN A 347 -28.94 7.59 -34.39
C ASN A 347 -27.61 6.83 -34.61
N PRO A 348 -27.49 6.02 -35.68
CA PRO A 348 -26.26 5.28 -35.96
C PRO A 348 -25.08 6.16 -36.41
N GLU A 349 -25.31 7.44 -36.72
CA GLU A 349 -24.24 8.42 -37.02
C GLU A 349 -23.71 9.13 -35.77
N THR A 350 -24.22 8.80 -34.57
CA THR A 350 -23.79 9.38 -33.30
C THR A 350 -22.83 8.44 -32.58
N ASP A 351 -21.63 8.92 -32.28
CA ASP A 351 -20.67 8.22 -31.41
C ASP A 351 -20.72 8.80 -30.00
N VAL A 352 -20.73 7.93 -28.99
CA VAL A 352 -20.69 8.28 -27.56
C VAL A 352 -19.45 7.68 -26.92
N PHE A 353 -18.71 8.52 -26.19
CA PHE A 353 -17.55 8.13 -25.41
C PHE A 353 -17.71 8.59 -23.98
N LEU A 354 -17.51 7.68 -23.02
CA LEU A 354 -17.43 8.00 -21.59
C LEU A 354 -15.95 8.11 -21.22
N LEU A 355 -15.52 9.23 -20.67
CA LEU A 355 -14.11 9.58 -20.46
C LEU A 355 -13.97 10.43 -19.20
N ASP A 356 -12.83 10.44 -18.54
CA ASP A 356 -12.51 11.43 -17.50
C ASP A 356 -11.69 12.56 -18.12
N VAL A 357 -12.33 13.70 -18.48
CA VAL A 357 -11.65 14.73 -19.29
C VAL A 357 -10.80 15.71 -18.46
N ASP A 358 -11.06 15.85 -17.17
CA ASP A 358 -10.33 16.75 -16.27
C ASP A 358 -9.61 16.03 -15.12
N ASN A 359 -9.57 14.69 -15.19
CA ASN A 359 -8.85 13.81 -14.27
C ASN A 359 -9.36 13.90 -12.82
N ASP A 360 -10.68 13.98 -12.64
CA ASP A 360 -11.35 14.02 -11.34
C ASP A 360 -11.86 12.64 -10.86
N ALA A 361 -11.59 11.59 -11.65
CA ALA A 361 -12.04 10.21 -11.46
C ALA A 361 -13.56 10.00 -11.56
N LEU A 362 -14.26 10.92 -12.23
CA LEU A 362 -15.66 10.80 -12.64
C LEU A 362 -15.75 10.70 -14.16
N GLN A 363 -16.83 10.08 -14.64
CA GLN A 363 -17.08 9.96 -16.09
C GLN A 363 -17.78 11.20 -16.64
N ASP A 364 -17.16 11.82 -17.63
CA ASP A 364 -17.72 12.78 -18.56
C ASP A 364 -18.17 12.10 -19.86
N VAL A 365 -18.86 12.87 -20.71
CA VAL A 365 -19.40 12.35 -21.98
C VAL A 365 -18.95 13.22 -23.15
N VAL A 366 -18.41 12.59 -24.19
CA VAL A 366 -18.20 13.21 -25.50
C VAL A 366 -19.12 12.54 -26.51
N ILE A 367 -20.01 13.34 -27.10
CA ILE A 367 -20.98 12.92 -28.10
C ILE A 367 -20.59 13.59 -29.42
N VAL A 368 -20.37 12.80 -30.46
CA VAL A 368 -20.01 13.36 -31.77
C VAL A 368 -21.13 13.08 -32.77
N GLU A 369 -21.59 14.16 -33.40
CA GLU A 369 -22.63 14.17 -34.41
C GLU A 369 -22.09 14.88 -35.64
N LYS A 370 -21.76 14.12 -36.69
CA LYS A 370 -21.17 14.64 -37.94
C LYS A 370 -19.87 15.41 -37.70
N ASP A 371 -19.88 16.73 -37.86
CA ASP A 371 -18.76 17.66 -37.72
C ASP A 371 -18.88 18.51 -36.44
N ILE A 372 -19.64 18.05 -35.43
CA ILE A 372 -19.79 18.73 -34.14
C ILE A 372 -19.53 17.74 -33.00
N ALA A 373 -18.62 18.11 -32.11
CA ALA A 373 -18.41 17.43 -30.84
C ALA A 373 -19.13 18.19 -29.71
N ILE A 374 -19.83 17.44 -28.88
CA ILE A 374 -20.59 17.91 -27.73
C ILE A 374 -19.98 17.24 -26.51
N THR A 375 -19.25 18.02 -25.71
CA THR A 375 -18.64 17.53 -24.48
C THR A 375 -19.47 17.99 -23.31
N ARG A 376 -20.01 17.02 -22.56
CA ARG A 376 -20.72 17.20 -21.31
C ARG A 376 -19.77 16.84 -20.18
N HIS A 377 -19.34 17.86 -19.45
CA HIS A 377 -18.42 17.79 -18.31
C HIS A 377 -19.20 17.89 -16.99
N TRP A 378 -18.92 17.04 -16.02
CA TRP A 378 -19.58 17.05 -14.72
C TRP A 378 -18.83 17.92 -13.71
N ASP A 379 -19.44 19.00 -13.23
CA ASP A 379 -18.89 19.78 -12.13
C ASP A 379 -19.30 19.13 -10.80
N ALA A 380 -18.39 18.35 -10.19
CA ALA A 380 -18.64 17.65 -8.93
C ALA A 380 -19.00 18.58 -7.75
N LYS A 381 -18.50 19.83 -7.75
CA LYS A 381 -18.79 20.79 -6.67
C LYS A 381 -20.18 21.37 -6.80
N GLN A 382 -20.63 21.60 -8.03
CA GLN A 382 -21.96 22.15 -8.32
C GLN A 382 -23.03 21.05 -8.53
N GLN A 383 -22.60 19.80 -8.69
CA GLN A 383 -23.46 18.65 -9.00
C GLN A 383 -24.29 18.90 -10.28
N GLN A 384 -23.63 19.40 -11.33
CA GLN A 384 -24.29 19.79 -12.58
C GLN A 384 -23.44 19.47 -13.82
N TRP A 385 -24.10 19.08 -14.91
CA TRP A 385 -23.50 18.95 -16.23
C TRP A 385 -23.32 20.31 -16.90
N ARG A 386 -22.12 20.54 -17.44
CA ARG A 386 -21.79 21.67 -18.32
C ARG A 386 -21.58 21.16 -19.73
N GLU A 387 -22.25 21.78 -20.69
CA GLU A 387 -22.16 21.40 -22.09
C GLU A 387 -21.32 22.41 -22.87
N THR A 388 -20.40 21.91 -23.69
CA THR A 388 -19.67 22.68 -24.70
C THR A 388 -19.92 22.07 -26.07
N ARG A 389 -20.02 22.93 -27.09
CA ARG A 389 -20.23 22.52 -28.48
C ARG A 389 -19.15 23.14 -29.35
N GLN A 390 -18.50 22.31 -30.16
CA GLN A 390 -17.39 22.76 -30.99
C GLN A 390 -17.42 22.07 -32.36
N ALA A 391 -17.05 22.82 -33.39
CA ALA A 391 -16.81 22.26 -34.72
C ALA A 391 -15.68 21.22 -34.64
N TRP A 392 -15.87 20.10 -35.31
CA TRP A 392 -15.04 18.92 -35.28
C TRP A 392 -14.65 18.53 -36.71
N PRO A 393 -13.55 19.07 -37.25
CA PRO A 393 -13.19 18.94 -38.66
C PRO A 393 -12.47 17.63 -39.00
N TYR A 394 -12.27 16.75 -38.03
CA TYR A 394 -11.45 15.54 -38.17
C TYR A 394 -12.34 14.34 -38.49
N THR A 395 -12.03 13.61 -39.58
CA THR A 395 -12.64 12.31 -39.88
C THR A 395 -12.37 11.37 -38.71
N LEU A 396 -13.44 10.95 -38.05
CA LEU A 396 -13.44 10.26 -36.76
C LEU A 396 -13.08 8.78 -36.90
N GLU A 397 -11.99 8.47 -37.61
CA GLU A 397 -11.66 7.07 -37.82
C GLU A 397 -11.20 6.36 -36.55
N ARG A 398 -10.75 7.06 -35.47
CA ARG A 398 -10.97 6.75 -34.04
C ARG A 398 -10.48 7.91 -33.15
N PHE A 399 -11.08 8.03 -31.96
CA PHE A 399 -10.70 8.92 -30.87
C PHE A 399 -9.74 8.18 -29.93
N THR A 400 -8.65 8.80 -29.44
CA THR A 400 -7.94 8.24 -28.28
C THR A 400 -7.34 9.32 -27.42
N LEU A 401 -7.38 9.15 -26.10
CA LEU A 401 -6.79 10.10 -25.17
C LEU A 401 -5.38 9.71 -24.71
N HIS A 402 -4.55 10.74 -24.59
CA HIS A 402 -3.26 10.75 -23.93
C HIS A 402 -3.38 11.54 -22.63
N LEU A 403 -2.82 11.02 -21.54
CA LEU A 403 -2.92 11.60 -20.20
C LEU A 403 -1.54 11.93 -19.64
N SER A 404 -0.70 12.61 -20.41
CA SER A 404 0.33 13.45 -19.78
C SER A 404 -0.31 14.76 -19.36
N ASP A 405 0.03 15.25 -18.16
CA ASP A 405 -0.22 16.61 -17.68
C ASP A 405 -1.57 16.89 -16.99
N TYR A 406 -2.22 15.86 -16.42
CA TYR A 406 -3.47 16.00 -15.63
C TYR A 406 -4.69 16.52 -16.42
N VAL A 407 -4.67 16.41 -17.75
CA VAL A 407 -5.73 16.90 -18.63
C VAL A 407 -5.89 15.95 -19.81
N ALA A 408 -7.13 15.58 -20.15
CA ALA A 408 -7.39 14.81 -21.35
C ALA A 408 -6.88 15.50 -22.60
N SER A 409 -5.94 14.85 -23.29
CA SER A 409 -5.57 15.19 -24.65
C SER A 409 -6.09 14.13 -25.58
N CYS A 410 -6.56 14.42 -26.79
CA CYS A 410 -6.84 13.41 -27.80
C CYS A 410 -5.96 13.56 -29.04
N LEU A 411 -5.63 12.40 -29.62
CA LEU A 411 -4.89 12.30 -30.87
C LEU A 411 -5.87 12.16 -32.03
N ALA A 412 -5.80 13.08 -33.00
CA ALA A 412 -6.61 13.04 -34.21
C ALA A 412 -5.72 12.91 -35.45
N LEU A 413 -6.08 12.03 -36.38
CA LEU A 413 -5.38 11.88 -37.67
C LEU A 413 -6.15 12.62 -38.77
N SER A 414 -5.50 13.59 -39.40
CA SER A 414 -5.98 14.25 -40.61
C SER A 414 -5.22 13.74 -41.83
N PRO A 415 -5.89 13.18 -42.86
CA PRO A 415 -5.21 12.76 -44.10
C PRO A 415 -4.43 13.88 -44.80
N ALA A 416 -4.82 15.15 -44.59
CA ALA A 416 -4.20 16.31 -45.22
C ALA A 416 -3.04 16.92 -44.41
N SER A 417 -3.05 16.76 -43.08
CA SER A 417 -2.15 17.49 -42.17
C SER A 417 -1.47 16.65 -41.08
N GLY A 418 -1.68 15.32 -41.06
CA GLY A 418 -1.02 14.40 -40.12
C GLY A 418 -1.70 14.32 -38.76
N PHE A 419 -0.94 13.96 -37.72
CA PHE A 419 -1.43 13.83 -36.35
C PHE A 419 -1.53 15.19 -35.63
N HIS A 420 -2.67 15.42 -35.00
CA HIS A 420 -2.99 16.60 -34.20
C HIS A 420 -3.24 16.20 -32.76
N ARG A 421 -2.70 16.99 -31.82
CA ARG A 421 -3.06 16.92 -30.41
C ARG A 421 -4.13 17.97 -30.10
N LEU A 422 -5.28 17.52 -29.65
CA LEU A 422 -6.28 18.38 -29.02
C LEU A 422 -6.17 18.19 -27.51
N GLN A 423 -6.23 19.25 -26.72
CA GLN A 423 -6.28 19.15 -25.26
C GLN A 423 -7.53 19.83 -24.74
N TRP A 424 -8.21 19.16 -23.83
CA TRP A 424 -9.33 19.73 -23.13
C TRP A 424 -8.87 20.94 -22.30
N SER A 425 -9.68 21.99 -22.27
CA SER A 425 -9.63 22.96 -21.18
C SER A 425 -11.05 23.16 -20.67
N ASN A 426 -11.20 23.78 -19.49
CA ASN A 426 -12.51 24.10 -18.90
C ASN A 426 -13.45 24.95 -19.80
N ARG A 427 -13.02 25.32 -21.01
CA ARG A 427 -13.77 26.08 -22.01
C ARG A 427 -13.98 25.34 -23.34
N GLY A 428 -13.48 24.11 -23.51
CA GLY A 428 -13.57 23.33 -24.75
C GLY A 428 -12.23 22.71 -25.18
N TRP A 429 -12.24 21.97 -26.30
CA TRP A 429 -11.03 21.34 -26.86
C TRP A 429 -10.16 22.39 -27.60
N ASN A 430 -8.86 22.41 -27.32
CA ASN A 430 -7.90 23.34 -27.92
C ASN A 430 -6.88 22.55 -28.73
N GLU A 431 -6.71 22.91 -29.99
CA GLU A 431 -5.64 22.35 -30.83
C GLU A 431 -4.31 22.98 -30.42
N LEU A 432 -3.37 22.14 -29.99
CA LEU A 432 -2.12 22.64 -29.41
C LEU A 432 -0.95 22.63 -30.35
N MET A 433 -0.74 21.60 -31.19
CA MET A 433 0.30 21.55 -32.23
C MET A 433 0.16 20.36 -33.20
N LEU A 434 0.82 20.49 -34.36
CA LEU A 434 1.14 19.42 -35.31
C LEU A 434 2.23 18.52 -34.68
N LEU A 435 1.90 17.30 -34.27
CA LEU A 435 2.85 16.37 -33.62
C LEU A 435 3.85 15.73 -34.62
N TRP A 436 3.73 16.10 -35.89
CA TRP A 436 4.35 15.44 -37.02
C TRP A 436 5.61 16.18 -37.49
N LYS A 437 6.79 15.55 -37.32
CA LYS A 437 8.02 15.94 -38.01
C LYS A 437 8.36 14.85 -39.03
N ASP A 438 8.33 15.22 -40.32
CA ASP A 438 8.58 14.31 -41.44
C ASP A 438 9.90 13.51 -41.22
N GLU A 439 10.92 14.07 -40.57
CA GLU A 439 12.22 13.42 -40.37
C GLU A 439 12.21 12.22 -39.39
N GLN A 440 11.17 12.08 -38.56
CA GLN A 440 11.12 11.09 -37.46
C GLN A 440 10.24 9.86 -37.76
N VAL A 441 9.62 9.81 -38.95
CA VAL A 441 8.78 8.70 -39.42
C VAL A 441 9.38 8.10 -40.69
N PRO A 442 9.47 6.75 -40.82
CA PRO A 442 10.04 6.13 -42.02
C PRO A 442 9.30 6.54 -43.31
N ASP A 443 10.05 6.79 -44.40
CA ASP A 443 9.55 7.28 -45.71
C ASP A 443 8.29 6.59 -46.21
N LYS A 444 8.26 5.26 -46.08
CA LYS A 444 7.13 4.43 -46.51
C LYS A 444 5.85 4.76 -45.74
N TRP A 445 5.95 4.99 -44.43
CA TRP A 445 4.82 5.35 -43.58
C TRP A 445 4.37 6.79 -43.80
N ARG A 446 5.27 7.70 -44.15
CA ARG A 446 4.92 9.09 -44.52
C ARG A 446 3.99 9.13 -45.73
N ALA A 447 4.24 8.30 -46.73
CA ALA A 447 3.39 8.22 -47.92
C ALA A 447 2.01 7.60 -47.60
N ILE A 448 1.97 6.59 -46.72
CA ILE A 448 0.73 5.92 -46.27
C ILE A 448 -0.17 6.90 -45.52
N LEU A 449 0.39 7.62 -44.54
CA LEU A 449 -0.37 8.49 -43.63
C LEU A 449 -0.87 9.79 -44.30
N LYS A 450 -0.32 10.17 -45.47
CA LYS A 450 -0.77 11.31 -46.29
C LYS A 450 -1.87 10.93 -47.31
N GLN A 451 -2.28 9.66 -47.39
CA GLN A 451 -3.37 9.21 -48.28
C GLN A 451 -4.67 9.01 -47.49
N PRO A 452 -5.82 9.55 -47.95
CA PRO A 452 -7.13 9.23 -47.37
C PRO A 452 -7.40 7.71 -47.38
N GLY A 453 -7.79 7.12 -46.25
CA GLY A 453 -7.97 5.67 -46.11
C GLY A 453 -6.66 4.86 -46.13
N GLY A 454 -5.54 5.52 -45.81
CA GLY A 454 -4.20 4.92 -45.88
C GLY A 454 -3.93 3.80 -44.87
N LEU A 455 -4.65 3.74 -43.74
CA LEU A 455 -4.44 2.72 -42.70
C LEU A 455 -5.49 1.60 -42.77
N ASP A 456 -5.08 0.40 -42.35
CA ASP A 456 -6.03 -0.72 -42.11
C ASP A 456 -6.52 -0.71 -40.66
N ASP A 457 -5.66 -0.28 -39.72
CA ASP A 457 -6.01 -0.10 -38.31
C ASP A 457 -5.11 0.91 -37.61
N PHE A 458 -5.62 1.45 -36.49
CA PHE A 458 -4.78 2.06 -35.46
C PHE A 458 -5.36 1.89 -34.06
N GLN A 459 -4.46 1.70 -33.10
CA GLN A 459 -4.74 1.59 -31.66
C GLN A 459 -3.74 2.44 -30.88
N VAL A 460 -4.06 2.73 -29.63
CA VAL A 460 -3.24 3.56 -28.75
C VAL A 460 -3.30 2.96 -27.36
N ARG A 461 -2.14 2.74 -26.77
CA ARG A 461 -2.01 1.89 -25.59
C ARG A 461 -0.80 2.29 -24.77
N ASP A 462 -0.92 2.35 -23.45
CA ASP A 462 0.21 2.61 -22.57
C ASP A 462 0.95 1.29 -22.36
N ILE A 463 1.97 1.05 -23.18
CA ILE A 463 2.64 -0.26 -23.22
C ILE A 463 3.58 -0.39 -22.03
N ASP A 464 4.19 0.70 -21.56
CA ASP A 464 5.18 0.70 -20.47
C ASP A 464 4.67 1.23 -19.12
N ARG A 465 3.36 1.52 -19.03
CA ARG A 465 2.67 2.03 -17.84
C ARG A 465 3.26 3.33 -17.30
N ASP A 466 3.83 4.16 -18.17
CA ASP A 466 4.38 5.45 -17.79
C ASP A 466 3.32 6.59 -17.75
N GLY A 467 2.07 6.26 -18.09
CA GLY A 467 0.94 7.19 -18.20
C GLY A 467 0.78 7.81 -19.60
N ARG A 468 1.68 7.51 -20.53
CA ARG A 468 1.67 7.98 -21.92
C ARG A 468 1.44 6.79 -22.84
N ALA A 469 0.45 6.93 -23.70
CA ALA A 469 0.09 5.85 -24.61
C ALA A 469 0.88 5.93 -25.93
N GLU A 470 1.49 4.81 -26.31
CA GLU A 470 2.06 4.57 -27.64
C GLU A 470 0.97 4.44 -28.69
N VAL A 471 1.29 4.81 -29.92
CA VAL A 471 0.40 4.71 -31.09
C VAL A 471 0.84 3.54 -31.96
N LEU A 472 -0.05 2.58 -32.16
CA LEU A 472 0.16 1.40 -32.99
C LEU A 472 -0.59 1.58 -34.32
N LEU A 473 0.13 1.58 -35.44
CA LEU A 473 -0.42 1.79 -36.78
C LEU A 473 -0.25 0.52 -37.60
N CYS A 474 -1.27 0.14 -38.41
CA CYS A 474 -1.21 -1.04 -39.28
C CYS A 474 -1.60 -0.71 -40.73
N LYS A 475 -0.85 -1.26 -41.69
CA LYS A 475 -1.16 -1.22 -43.13
C LYS A 475 -0.55 -2.38 -43.90
N ASP A 476 -1.34 -3.09 -44.69
CA ASP A 476 -0.92 -4.17 -45.60
C ASP A 476 -0.10 -5.27 -44.90
N GLY A 477 -0.40 -5.54 -43.62
CA GLY A 477 0.35 -6.49 -42.79
C GLY A 477 1.67 -5.96 -42.22
N MET A 478 1.94 -4.66 -42.35
CA MET A 478 3.03 -3.97 -41.66
C MET A 478 2.49 -3.20 -40.47
N SER A 479 3.32 -3.03 -39.45
CA SER A 479 3.02 -2.17 -38.29
C SER A 479 4.09 -1.12 -38.04
N LEU A 480 3.71 -0.01 -37.41
CA LEU A 480 4.60 1.01 -36.86
C LEU A 480 4.13 1.36 -35.46
N VAL A 481 5.07 1.44 -34.52
CA VAL A 481 4.80 1.91 -33.15
C VAL A 481 5.47 3.26 -32.96
N LEU A 482 4.71 4.22 -32.45
CA LEU A 482 5.19 5.56 -32.13
C LEU A 482 5.04 5.80 -30.63
N THR A 483 6.03 6.45 -30.01
CA THR A 483 5.95 6.94 -28.62
C THR A 483 5.93 8.47 -28.59
N MET A 484 5.39 9.04 -27.52
CA MET A 484 5.33 10.48 -27.28
C MET A 484 6.60 10.97 -26.56
N SER A 485 7.11 12.14 -26.92
CA SER A 485 8.20 12.78 -26.19
C SER A 485 7.78 13.15 -24.76
N ALA A 486 8.76 13.28 -23.86
CA ALA A 486 8.47 13.51 -22.44
C ALA A 486 7.75 14.83 -22.14
N ASP A 487 7.93 15.84 -22.99
CA ASP A 487 7.24 17.13 -22.95
C ASP A 487 5.92 17.14 -23.75
N GLY A 488 5.53 16.00 -24.32
CA GLY A 488 4.30 15.82 -25.07
C GLY A 488 4.23 16.60 -26.40
N SER A 489 5.38 17.04 -26.92
CA SER A 489 5.47 17.93 -28.08
C SER A 489 5.71 17.20 -29.43
N GLU A 490 6.16 15.95 -29.41
CA GLU A 490 6.57 15.20 -30.61
C GLU A 490 6.21 13.70 -30.54
N LEU A 491 5.87 13.11 -31.69
CA LEU A 491 5.78 11.65 -31.86
C LEU A 491 7.03 11.08 -32.55
N ARG A 492 7.57 9.99 -32.02
CA ARG A 492 8.79 9.35 -32.55
C ARG A 492 8.57 7.86 -32.79
N ALA A 493 9.08 7.36 -33.92
CA ALA A 493 9.06 5.95 -34.22
C ALA A 493 9.98 5.15 -33.29
N LEU A 494 9.47 4.04 -32.75
CA LEU A 494 10.25 3.08 -31.99
C LEU A 494 11.02 2.14 -32.94
N PRO A 495 12.15 1.56 -32.48
CA PRO A 495 12.99 0.70 -33.32
C PRO A 495 12.38 -0.69 -33.57
N TRP A 496 11.26 -0.99 -32.94
CA TRP A 496 10.51 -2.25 -33.04
C TRP A 496 9.06 -1.98 -33.45
N ALA A 497 8.36 -3.06 -33.81
CA ALA A 497 6.98 -3.02 -34.27
C ALA A 497 6.20 -4.20 -33.67
N LEU A 498 4.93 -4.40 -34.07
CA LEU A 498 4.22 -5.64 -33.73
C LEU A 498 4.96 -6.85 -34.33
N PRO A 499 4.90 -8.01 -33.66
CA PRO A 499 5.46 -9.24 -34.21
C PRO A 499 4.95 -9.51 -35.63
N SER A 500 5.86 -9.93 -36.53
CA SER A 500 5.56 -10.04 -37.97
C SER A 500 4.45 -11.04 -38.34
N ASP A 501 4.10 -11.91 -37.40
CA ASP A 501 3.10 -12.95 -37.50
C ASP A 501 1.72 -12.58 -36.95
N VAL A 502 1.58 -11.40 -36.34
CA VAL A 502 0.33 -10.90 -35.77
C VAL A 502 -0.16 -9.66 -36.52
N ALA A 503 -1.45 -9.35 -36.39
CA ALA A 503 -2.05 -8.14 -36.94
C ALA A 503 -3.16 -7.64 -36.02
N LEU A 504 -3.35 -6.31 -35.94
CA LEU A 504 -4.46 -5.70 -35.19
C LEU A 504 -5.81 -6.03 -35.85
N SER A 505 -5.90 -5.77 -37.15
CA SER A 505 -7.08 -6.07 -37.96
C SER A 505 -6.70 -6.70 -39.30
N ARG A 506 -7.72 -7.25 -39.96
CA ARG A 506 -7.66 -7.71 -41.34
C ARG A 506 -7.78 -6.51 -42.28
N ARG A 507 -7.41 -6.68 -43.55
CA ARG A 507 -7.48 -5.62 -44.58
C ARG A 507 -8.87 -5.01 -44.78
N ASN A 508 -9.94 -5.72 -44.40
CA ASN A 508 -11.31 -5.24 -44.45
C ASN A 508 -11.77 -4.57 -43.13
N GLY A 509 -10.86 -4.34 -42.19
CA GLY A 509 -11.11 -3.76 -40.87
C GLY A 509 -11.67 -4.74 -39.83
N ALA A 510 -11.87 -6.01 -40.17
CA ALA A 510 -12.38 -7.01 -39.22
C ALA A 510 -11.30 -7.46 -38.23
N ASP A 511 -11.71 -7.98 -37.06
CA ASP A 511 -10.80 -8.51 -36.04
C ASP A 511 -9.89 -9.62 -36.61
N ALA A 512 -8.59 -9.48 -36.39
CA ALA A 512 -7.58 -10.44 -36.83
C ALA A 512 -7.30 -11.54 -35.80
N GLY A 513 -7.75 -11.38 -34.55
CA GLY A 513 -7.52 -12.31 -33.46
C GLY A 513 -6.31 -11.97 -32.58
N LEU A 514 -5.92 -10.70 -32.47
CA LEU A 514 -4.91 -10.22 -31.51
C LEU A 514 -5.60 -9.71 -30.24
N ARG A 515 -5.04 -10.04 -29.07
CA ARG A 515 -5.40 -9.48 -27.76
C ARG A 515 -4.13 -9.03 -27.06
N PHE A 516 -4.22 -7.89 -26.39
CA PHE A 516 -3.18 -7.41 -25.49
C PHE A 516 -3.55 -7.78 -24.06
N VAL A 517 -2.76 -8.67 -23.46
CA VAL A 517 -3.04 -9.22 -22.13
C VAL A 517 -1.71 -9.48 -21.46
N ASP A 518 -1.52 -8.95 -20.26
CA ASP A 518 -0.41 -9.29 -19.35
C ASP A 518 -0.52 -10.76 -18.93
N VAL A 519 0.06 -11.67 -19.71
CA VAL A 519 -0.07 -13.12 -19.49
C VAL A 519 0.95 -13.65 -18.48
N ASP A 520 2.04 -12.91 -18.23
CA ASP A 520 3.05 -13.31 -17.26
C ASP A 520 3.08 -12.48 -15.97
N GLU A 521 2.10 -11.57 -15.82
CA GLU A 521 1.82 -10.74 -14.63
C GLU A 521 3.00 -9.82 -14.26
N ASP A 522 3.82 -9.44 -15.24
CA ASP A 522 4.98 -8.57 -15.06
C ASP A 522 4.62 -7.08 -15.06
N GLY A 523 3.36 -6.76 -15.36
CA GLY A 523 2.85 -5.40 -15.44
C GLY A 523 2.95 -4.79 -16.83
N PHE A 524 3.28 -5.53 -17.87
CA PHE A 524 3.25 -5.07 -19.26
C PHE A 524 2.33 -5.96 -20.08
N ASP A 525 1.82 -5.44 -21.18
CA ASP A 525 0.88 -6.20 -21.98
C ASP A 525 1.54 -6.98 -23.11
N ASP A 526 1.25 -8.27 -23.13
CA ASP A 526 1.78 -9.19 -24.12
C ASP A 526 0.86 -9.30 -25.33
N CYS A 527 1.45 -9.64 -26.48
CA CYS A 527 0.70 -9.91 -27.69
C CYS A 527 0.30 -11.39 -27.75
N VAL A 528 -0.99 -11.66 -27.55
CA VAL A 528 -1.57 -13.00 -27.75
C VAL A 528 -2.40 -13.01 -29.03
N PHE A 529 -1.96 -13.78 -30.02
CA PHE A 529 -2.65 -13.92 -31.30
C PHE A 529 -3.23 -15.33 -31.45
N SER A 530 -4.47 -15.43 -31.93
CA SER A 530 -5.12 -16.72 -32.15
C SER A 530 -6.26 -16.64 -33.17
N ASP A 531 -6.07 -17.31 -34.33
CA ASP A 531 -7.08 -17.47 -35.36
C ASP A 531 -7.34 -18.97 -35.66
N ILE A 532 -8.14 -19.27 -36.69
CA ILE A 532 -8.43 -20.67 -37.09
C ILE A 532 -7.23 -21.42 -37.70
N ARG A 533 -6.10 -20.75 -37.97
CA ARG A 533 -4.91 -21.33 -38.61
C ARG A 533 -3.76 -21.50 -37.63
N ARG A 534 -3.55 -20.54 -36.73
CA ARG A 534 -2.41 -20.49 -35.82
C ARG A 534 -2.73 -19.80 -34.50
N TYR A 535 -1.81 -19.92 -33.55
CA TYR A 535 -1.79 -19.10 -32.34
C TYR A 535 -0.34 -18.85 -31.89
N SER A 536 -0.10 -17.70 -31.29
CA SER A 536 1.22 -17.28 -30.80
C SER A 536 1.13 -16.36 -29.60
N VAL A 537 2.15 -16.37 -28.75
CA VAL A 537 2.31 -15.48 -27.58
C VAL A 537 3.67 -14.80 -27.68
N HIS A 538 3.69 -13.47 -27.64
CA HIS A 538 4.90 -12.66 -27.65
C HIS A 538 4.92 -11.75 -26.43
N LEU A 539 5.90 -11.95 -25.56
CA LEU A 539 6.02 -11.22 -24.31
C LEU A 539 6.67 -9.86 -24.53
N PHE A 540 6.17 -8.83 -23.85
CA PHE A 540 6.80 -7.52 -23.86
C PHE A 540 8.05 -7.54 -22.98
N GLU A 541 9.22 -7.19 -23.51
CA GLU A 541 10.46 -7.21 -22.71
C GLU A 541 10.83 -5.84 -22.15
N SER A 542 10.75 -4.80 -22.97
CA SER A 542 11.12 -3.43 -22.61
C SER A 542 10.79 -2.47 -23.76
N MET A 543 10.81 -1.16 -23.49
CA MET A 543 10.74 -0.14 -24.53
C MET A 543 11.95 -0.13 -25.50
N ALA A 544 13.04 -0.84 -25.19
CA ALA A 544 14.17 -0.97 -26.10
C ALA A 544 13.97 -2.08 -27.14
N THR A 545 13.30 -3.18 -26.76
CA THR A 545 13.20 -4.39 -27.58
C THR A 545 11.76 -4.75 -27.99
N GLY A 546 10.74 -4.20 -27.33
CA GLY A 546 9.33 -4.48 -27.59
C GLY A 546 8.94 -5.93 -27.32
N TRP A 547 8.01 -6.47 -28.13
CA TRP A 547 7.59 -7.88 -28.09
C TRP A 547 8.58 -8.83 -28.78
N SER A 548 9.88 -8.70 -28.50
CA SER A 548 10.92 -9.48 -29.19
C SER A 548 10.91 -10.97 -28.81
N ARG A 549 10.36 -11.28 -27.63
CA ARG A 549 10.37 -12.62 -27.04
C ARG A 549 9.11 -13.41 -27.41
N LYS A 550 9.26 -14.30 -28.38
CA LYS A 550 8.20 -15.24 -28.76
C LYS A 550 8.18 -16.46 -27.83
N SER A 551 7.17 -16.56 -26.98
CA SER A 551 6.97 -17.68 -26.04
C SER A 551 6.31 -18.88 -26.73
N LEU A 552 5.37 -18.62 -27.64
CA LEU A 552 4.60 -19.68 -28.33
C LEU A 552 4.35 -19.29 -29.78
N ASP A 553 4.43 -20.26 -30.70
CA ASP A 553 4.05 -20.10 -32.10
C ASP A 553 3.73 -21.44 -32.73
N VAL A 554 2.44 -21.69 -32.98
CA VAL A 554 1.94 -22.98 -33.43
C VAL A 554 0.99 -22.82 -34.60
N LEU A 555 1.24 -23.57 -35.68
CA LEU A 555 0.25 -23.83 -36.73
C LEU A 555 -0.69 -24.95 -36.27
N ARG A 556 -2.00 -24.70 -36.28
CA ARG A 556 -2.99 -25.70 -35.83
C ARG A 556 -3.02 -26.98 -36.67
N ALA A 557 -2.54 -26.92 -37.91
CA ALA A 557 -2.41 -28.08 -38.79
C ALA A 557 -1.22 -29.00 -38.45
N ASP A 558 -0.32 -28.57 -37.56
CA ASP A 558 0.84 -29.37 -37.16
C ASP A 558 0.42 -30.43 -36.13
N THR A 559 0.40 -31.68 -36.56
CA THR A 559 0.00 -32.83 -35.73
C THR A 559 1.11 -33.31 -34.78
N ASN A 560 2.33 -32.76 -34.88
CA ASN A 560 3.48 -33.17 -34.06
C ASN A 560 3.65 -32.34 -32.77
N ASN A 561 2.61 -31.61 -32.34
CA ASN A 561 2.70 -30.62 -31.28
C ASN A 561 2.76 -31.18 -29.84
N ASN A 562 3.25 -32.41 -29.64
CA ASN A 562 3.70 -33.05 -28.38
C ASN A 562 3.07 -32.56 -27.03
N GLY A 563 1.75 -32.35 -26.98
CA GLY A 563 1.05 -31.93 -25.76
C GLY A 563 1.11 -30.43 -25.44
N ALA A 564 1.44 -29.55 -26.39
CA ALA A 564 1.41 -28.10 -26.19
C ALA A 564 -0.02 -27.60 -25.92
N VAL A 565 -0.11 -26.58 -25.06
CA VAL A 565 -1.37 -25.95 -24.67
C VAL A 565 -2.01 -25.26 -25.87
N THR A 566 -3.29 -25.57 -26.12
CA THR A 566 -4.01 -25.08 -27.28
C THR A 566 -4.82 -23.83 -26.93
N ILE A 567 -4.43 -22.68 -27.50
CA ILE A 567 -5.24 -21.47 -27.41
C ILE A 567 -6.45 -21.64 -28.32
N PRO A 568 -7.70 -21.43 -27.85
CA PRO A 568 -8.85 -21.42 -28.74
C PRO A 568 -8.77 -20.26 -29.74
N PRO A 569 -9.24 -20.41 -31.00
CA PRO A 569 -9.33 -19.28 -31.93
C PRO A 569 -10.12 -18.14 -31.29
N PHE A 570 -9.63 -16.90 -31.34
CA PHE A 570 -10.39 -15.74 -30.86
C PHE A 570 -11.42 -15.29 -31.88
N VAL A 571 -11.13 -15.52 -33.17
CA VAL A 571 -11.97 -15.14 -34.30
C VAL A 571 -12.20 -16.30 -35.28
N LEU A 572 -13.35 -16.28 -35.94
CA LEU A 572 -13.71 -17.19 -37.03
C LEU A 572 -13.17 -16.71 -38.40
N PRO A 573 -13.28 -17.51 -39.48
CA PRO A 573 -12.72 -17.14 -40.79
C PRO A 573 -13.31 -15.86 -41.38
N ASP A 574 -14.54 -15.50 -41.02
CA ASP A 574 -15.22 -14.27 -41.42
C ASP A 574 -14.88 -13.05 -40.52
N GLY A 575 -14.10 -13.26 -39.45
CA GLY A 575 -13.71 -12.23 -38.49
C GLY A 575 -14.68 -12.05 -37.32
N SER A 576 -15.73 -12.87 -37.22
CA SER A 576 -16.64 -12.85 -36.06
C SER A 576 -15.96 -13.37 -34.78
N ASN A 577 -16.40 -12.88 -33.62
CA ASN A 577 -15.87 -13.27 -32.32
C ASN A 577 -16.22 -14.74 -32.04
N HIS A 578 -15.26 -15.54 -31.58
CA HIS A 578 -15.45 -16.97 -31.33
C HIS A 578 -15.83 -17.30 -29.87
N GLY A 579 -16.07 -16.28 -29.05
CA GLY A 579 -16.51 -16.40 -27.67
C GLY A 579 -15.37 -16.48 -26.67
N VAL A 580 -14.22 -15.87 -27.00
CA VAL A 580 -13.03 -15.87 -26.15
C VAL A 580 -12.80 -14.51 -25.51
N TRP A 581 -12.48 -14.47 -24.22
CA TRP A 581 -12.07 -13.27 -23.49
C TRP A 581 -11.06 -13.58 -22.39
N ALA A 582 -10.27 -12.57 -22.02
CA ALA A 582 -9.38 -12.62 -20.87
C ALA A 582 -10.12 -12.17 -19.62
N HIS A 583 -10.05 -12.97 -18.54
CA HIS A 583 -10.59 -12.59 -17.23
C HIS A 583 -9.98 -13.50 -16.15
N SER A 584 -9.70 -12.94 -14.96
CA SER A 584 -9.23 -13.71 -13.80
C SER A 584 -8.04 -14.66 -14.11
N GLY A 585 -7.02 -14.18 -14.82
CA GLY A 585 -5.79 -14.95 -15.13
C GLY A 585 -5.94 -16.07 -16.17
N HIS A 586 -7.04 -16.06 -16.93
CA HIS A 586 -7.35 -17.09 -17.92
C HIS A 586 -7.91 -16.47 -19.21
N PHE A 587 -7.70 -17.16 -20.33
CA PHE A 587 -8.61 -17.05 -21.46
C PHE A 587 -9.78 -18.01 -21.27
N TRP A 588 -10.97 -17.45 -21.22
CA TRP A 588 -12.23 -18.19 -21.19
C TRP A 588 -12.78 -18.32 -22.59
N LEU A 589 -13.32 -19.48 -22.93
CA LEU A 589 -14.06 -19.73 -24.15
C LEU A 589 -15.45 -20.20 -23.78
N GLN A 590 -16.45 -19.52 -24.35
CA GLN A 590 -17.82 -19.98 -24.33
C GLN A 590 -18.51 -19.77 -25.67
N ASN A 591 -18.91 -20.88 -26.27
CA ASN A 591 -19.64 -20.93 -27.52
C ASN A 591 -20.56 -22.16 -27.54
N GLU A 592 -21.21 -22.41 -28.67
CA GLU A 592 -22.23 -23.44 -28.80
C GLU A 592 -21.69 -24.86 -28.58
N SER A 593 -20.37 -25.04 -28.70
CA SER A 593 -19.67 -26.31 -28.52
C SER A 593 -19.14 -26.54 -27.10
N THR A 594 -19.11 -25.52 -26.23
CA THR A 594 -18.62 -25.63 -24.85
C THR A 594 -19.69 -26.06 -23.87
N ASN A 595 -20.98 -25.93 -24.21
CA ASN A 595 -22.10 -26.33 -23.35
C ASN A 595 -22.15 -27.84 -23.02
N ARG A 596 -21.33 -28.67 -23.70
CA ARG A 596 -21.15 -30.09 -23.38
C ARG A 596 -20.15 -30.36 -22.24
N LEU A 597 -19.44 -29.33 -21.78
CA LEU A 597 -18.49 -29.41 -20.67
C LEU A 597 -19.24 -29.28 -19.34
N ASP A 598 -18.66 -29.80 -18.25
CA ASP A 598 -19.30 -29.85 -16.93
C ASP A 598 -19.78 -28.47 -16.44
N ASP A 599 -18.99 -27.42 -16.69
CA ASP A 599 -19.30 -26.03 -16.32
C ASP A 599 -19.71 -25.15 -17.52
N GLY A 600 -19.96 -25.74 -18.70
CA GLY A 600 -20.38 -25.01 -19.92
C GLY A 600 -19.35 -24.08 -20.58
N VAL A 601 -18.16 -23.94 -20.00
CA VAL A 601 -17.05 -23.10 -20.49
C VAL A 601 -15.75 -23.90 -20.61
N ALA A 602 -14.93 -23.55 -21.59
CA ALA A 602 -13.53 -23.96 -21.65
C ALA A 602 -12.65 -22.82 -21.13
N ARG A 603 -11.47 -23.14 -20.62
CA ARG A 603 -10.52 -22.16 -20.11
C ARG A 603 -9.10 -22.63 -20.35
N VAL A 604 -8.21 -21.67 -20.51
CA VAL A 604 -6.77 -21.89 -20.51
C VAL A 604 -6.18 -20.82 -19.61
N SER A 605 -5.50 -21.24 -18.53
CA SER A 605 -4.82 -20.30 -17.65
C SER A 605 -3.64 -19.65 -18.38
N PHE A 606 -3.33 -18.39 -18.08
CA PHE A 606 -2.15 -17.75 -18.65
C PHE A 606 -0.87 -18.54 -18.33
N ARG A 607 -0.83 -19.15 -17.14
CA ARG A 607 0.23 -20.08 -16.74
C ARG A 607 0.39 -21.28 -17.70
N GLU A 608 -0.71 -21.94 -18.08
CA GLU A 608 -0.67 -23.04 -19.04
C GLU A 608 -0.16 -22.58 -20.41
N LEU A 609 -0.56 -21.38 -20.87
CA LEU A 609 -0.13 -20.83 -22.17
C LEU A 609 1.37 -20.66 -22.30
N LEU A 610 2.02 -20.25 -21.22
CA LEU A 610 3.45 -20.02 -21.20
C LEU A 610 4.26 -21.33 -21.20
N GLY A 611 3.60 -22.47 -20.90
CA GLY A 611 4.12 -23.83 -21.01
C GLY A 611 5.41 -24.11 -20.22
N PRO A 612 6.05 -25.28 -20.37
CA PRO A 612 7.31 -25.63 -19.71
C PRO A 612 8.57 -24.93 -20.24
N MET A 613 8.42 -23.89 -21.05
CA MET A 613 9.51 -22.93 -21.31
C MET A 613 9.46 -21.73 -20.35
N TYR A 614 8.32 -21.53 -19.68
CA TYR A 614 8.12 -20.58 -18.57
C TYR A 614 7.91 -21.32 -17.24
N GLU A 615 7.34 -22.53 -17.29
CA GLU A 615 7.52 -23.53 -16.24
C GLU A 615 8.92 -24.15 -16.37
N GLU A 616 9.86 -23.87 -15.51
CA GLU A 616 9.59 -24.18 -14.12
C GLU A 616 9.11 -22.93 -13.38
N PRO A 617 7.86 -22.88 -12.82
CA PRO A 617 7.83 -22.48 -11.43
C PRO A 617 8.77 -23.50 -10.84
N ASN A 618 9.97 -23.07 -10.46
CA ASN A 618 10.84 -23.92 -9.68
C ASN A 618 9.89 -24.53 -8.64
N PRO A 619 9.66 -25.86 -8.59
CA PRO A 619 8.67 -26.41 -7.66
C PRO A 619 8.97 -25.94 -6.24
N LYS A 620 10.25 -25.62 -6.03
CA LYS A 620 10.85 -24.89 -4.94
C LYS A 620 10.37 -23.44 -4.70
N TRP A 621 9.53 -22.83 -5.52
CA TRP A 621 8.93 -21.53 -5.26
C TRP A 621 7.48 -21.66 -4.80
N GLY A 622 7.01 -22.87 -4.48
CA GLY A 622 5.72 -23.09 -3.82
C GLY A 622 4.47 -22.62 -4.58
N GLY A 623 4.60 -22.24 -5.86
CA GLY A 623 3.51 -21.67 -6.66
C GLY A 623 3.40 -20.13 -6.62
N TRP A 624 4.35 -19.41 -6.02
CA TRP A 624 4.32 -17.96 -5.72
C TRP A 624 4.74 -17.02 -6.85
N GLY A 625 4.60 -17.43 -8.12
CA GLY A 625 5.05 -16.63 -9.28
C GLY A 625 6.58 -16.46 -9.34
N ARG A 626 7.06 -15.77 -10.39
CA ARG A 626 8.47 -15.38 -10.52
C ARG A 626 8.75 -14.10 -9.72
N PRO A 627 10.01 -13.85 -9.31
CA PRO A 627 10.40 -12.52 -8.81
C PRO A 627 10.13 -11.47 -9.89
N ARG A 628 9.55 -10.33 -9.49
CA ARG A 628 9.23 -9.20 -10.38
C ARG A 628 10.48 -8.39 -10.70
N SER A 629 10.46 -7.63 -11.80
CA SER A 629 11.48 -6.61 -12.08
C SER A 629 11.51 -5.53 -10.97
N PRO A 630 12.60 -4.77 -10.80
CA PRO A 630 12.67 -3.71 -9.78
C PRO A 630 11.55 -2.66 -9.87
N GLU A 631 11.22 -2.22 -11.09
CA GLU A 631 10.15 -1.23 -11.31
C GLU A 631 8.77 -1.87 -11.15
N SER A 632 8.55 -3.11 -11.63
CA SER A 632 7.29 -3.84 -11.43
C SER A 632 7.03 -4.12 -9.94
N ALA A 633 8.05 -4.47 -9.16
CA ALA A 633 7.93 -4.61 -7.71
C ALA A 633 7.65 -3.26 -7.03
N ARG A 634 8.33 -2.18 -7.43
CA ARG A 634 8.03 -0.83 -6.93
C ARG A 634 6.57 -0.43 -7.19
N ALA A 635 6.02 -0.81 -8.33
CA ALA A 635 4.63 -0.51 -8.68
C ALA A 635 3.61 -1.22 -7.76
N THR A 636 3.98 -2.35 -7.14
CA THR A 636 3.14 -3.03 -6.13
C THR A 636 3.19 -2.40 -4.75
N MET A 637 4.00 -1.36 -4.54
CA MET A 637 4.22 -0.76 -3.23
C MET A 637 3.21 0.35 -2.94
N HIS A 638 2.57 0.22 -1.80
CA HIS A 638 1.56 1.12 -1.28
C HIS A 638 2.13 1.93 -0.14
N VAL A 639 1.91 3.25 -0.20
CA VAL A 639 2.26 4.21 0.85
C VAL A 639 1.09 5.17 1.07
N PRO A 640 1.00 5.86 2.23
CA PRO A 640 -0.05 6.83 2.48
C PRO A 640 -0.19 7.89 1.38
N ALA A 641 -1.40 8.43 1.24
CA ALA A 641 -1.68 9.44 0.24
C ALA A 641 -0.69 10.61 0.31
N GLY A 642 -0.18 11.02 -0.85
CA GLY A 642 0.80 12.11 -0.99
C GLY A 642 2.26 11.67 -0.90
N TYR A 643 2.57 10.50 -0.32
CA TYR A 643 3.92 9.94 -0.36
C TYR A 643 4.27 9.37 -1.74
N ARG A 644 5.56 9.11 -1.98
CA ARG A 644 6.05 8.41 -3.17
C ARG A 644 7.18 7.46 -2.83
N VAL A 645 7.15 6.25 -3.38
CA VAL A 645 8.29 5.33 -3.34
C VAL A 645 9.21 5.58 -4.54
N GLU A 646 10.50 5.72 -4.28
CA GLU A 646 11.57 5.79 -5.28
C GLU A 646 12.46 4.56 -5.15
N LEU A 647 12.79 3.93 -6.29
CA LEU A 647 13.86 2.94 -6.34
C LEU A 647 15.20 3.68 -6.34
N VAL A 648 16.07 3.38 -5.37
CA VAL A 648 17.35 4.07 -5.16
C VAL A 648 18.53 3.23 -5.63
N ALA A 649 18.46 1.92 -5.40
CA ALA A 649 19.40 0.94 -5.94
C ALA A 649 18.70 -0.41 -6.09
N SER A 650 19.06 -1.17 -7.11
CA SER A 650 18.60 -2.55 -7.36
C SER A 650 19.76 -3.38 -7.89
N GLU A 651 19.51 -4.66 -8.13
CA GLU A 651 20.40 -5.52 -8.89
C GLU A 651 20.80 -4.86 -10.24
N PRO A 652 22.07 -4.96 -10.68
CA PRO A 652 23.20 -5.65 -10.04
C PRO A 652 23.99 -4.80 -9.01
N LEU A 653 23.54 -3.57 -8.70
CA LEU A 653 24.24 -2.69 -7.74
C LEU A 653 24.18 -3.25 -6.33
N VAL A 654 23.07 -3.90 -5.96
CA VAL A 654 22.86 -4.56 -4.66
C VAL A 654 22.21 -5.94 -4.84
N ASP A 655 22.52 -6.88 -3.95
CA ASP A 655 22.07 -8.29 -4.06
C ASP A 655 21.17 -8.75 -2.89
N ASP A 656 21.58 -8.56 -1.63
CA ASP A 656 20.86 -9.03 -0.43
C ASP A 656 21.05 -8.03 0.74
N PRO A 657 20.62 -6.76 0.59
CA PRO A 657 20.93 -5.72 1.55
C PRO A 657 20.21 -5.95 2.88
N VAL A 658 20.96 -5.88 3.98
CA VAL A 658 20.44 -6.02 5.35
C VAL A 658 20.80 -4.85 6.26
N ALA A 659 21.81 -4.07 5.90
CA ALA A 659 22.16 -2.85 6.62
C ALA A 659 22.86 -1.85 5.70
N PHE A 660 22.70 -0.55 5.96
CA PHE A 660 23.44 0.50 5.26
C PHE A 660 23.75 1.74 6.14
N ASP A 661 24.78 2.48 5.77
CA ASP A 661 25.18 3.76 6.36
C ASP A 661 25.75 4.73 5.31
N TRP A 662 25.73 6.03 5.62
CA TRP A 662 26.24 7.08 4.71
C TRP A 662 27.62 7.55 5.14
N GLY A 663 28.51 7.72 4.17
CA GLY A 663 29.80 8.38 4.34
C GLY A 663 29.69 9.91 4.29
N PRO A 664 30.72 10.64 4.80
CA PRO A 664 30.78 12.10 4.70
C PRO A 664 30.89 12.62 3.25
N ASP A 665 31.28 11.74 2.34
CA ASP A 665 31.36 11.90 0.88
C ASP A 665 30.05 11.62 0.14
N ASN A 666 28.94 11.41 0.88
CA ASN A 666 27.63 11.03 0.36
C ASN A 666 27.56 9.66 -0.33
N ARG A 667 28.60 8.81 -0.20
CA ARG A 667 28.53 7.42 -0.65
C ARG A 667 27.70 6.56 0.30
N LEU A 668 26.97 5.60 -0.24
CA LEU A 668 26.18 4.65 0.54
C LEU A 668 26.95 3.35 0.72
N TRP A 669 27.18 2.96 1.96
CA TRP A 669 27.87 1.75 2.35
C TRP A 669 26.83 0.69 2.72
N VAL A 670 26.77 -0.41 1.98
CA VAL A 670 25.73 -1.44 2.07
C VAL A 670 26.34 -2.77 2.47
N VAL A 671 25.81 -3.38 3.53
CA VAL A 671 26.09 -4.77 3.90
C VAL A 671 25.09 -5.68 3.22
N GLU A 672 25.62 -6.71 2.57
CA GLU A 672 24.83 -7.77 1.95
C GLU A 672 25.06 -9.11 2.67
N MET A 673 23.97 -9.81 3.01
CA MET A 673 24.01 -11.11 3.70
C MET A 673 23.72 -12.27 2.74
N ARG A 674 24.54 -12.38 1.68
CA ARG A 674 24.37 -13.39 0.61
C ARG A 674 24.50 -14.82 1.08
N ASP A 675 25.16 -15.05 2.21
CA ASP A 675 25.34 -16.36 2.82
C ASP A 675 24.17 -16.81 3.70
N TYR A 676 23.11 -16.00 3.89
CA TYR A 676 21.91 -16.46 4.57
C TYR A 676 21.12 -17.49 3.72
N PRO A 677 20.51 -18.55 4.29
CA PRO A 677 20.53 -18.92 5.72
C PRO A 677 21.64 -19.91 6.13
N LEU A 678 22.30 -20.60 5.19
CA LEU A 678 23.15 -21.76 5.49
C LEU A 678 24.60 -21.66 4.95
N GLY A 679 25.05 -20.50 4.51
CA GLY A 679 26.30 -20.32 3.75
C GLY A 679 26.06 -20.40 2.24
N ILE A 680 26.99 -19.86 1.44
CA ILE A 680 26.90 -19.91 -0.03
C ILE A 680 27.07 -21.33 -0.60
N ASP A 681 27.56 -22.27 0.19
CA ASP A 681 27.69 -23.69 -0.14
C ASP A 681 26.71 -24.59 0.64
N GLY A 682 25.81 -23.99 1.42
CA GLY A 682 24.91 -24.69 2.34
C GLY A 682 25.59 -25.36 3.54
N GLN A 683 26.90 -25.13 3.75
CA GLN A 683 27.71 -25.70 4.83
C GLN A 683 28.44 -24.61 5.63
N GLY A 684 27.94 -23.37 5.57
CA GLY A 684 28.42 -22.23 6.33
C GLY A 684 29.58 -21.48 5.68
N LYS A 685 29.91 -21.71 4.41
CA LYS A 685 30.91 -20.88 3.71
C LYS A 685 30.45 -19.41 3.67
N PRO A 686 31.30 -18.47 4.10
CA PRO A 686 30.98 -17.04 4.06
C PRO A 686 30.75 -16.55 2.63
N GLY A 687 29.91 -15.54 2.51
CA GLY A 687 29.64 -14.88 1.24
C GLY A 687 29.08 -13.47 1.38
N GLY A 688 28.87 -13.00 2.61
CA GLY A 688 28.53 -11.63 2.87
C GLY A 688 29.64 -10.66 2.46
N ARG A 689 29.25 -9.42 2.17
CA ARG A 689 30.17 -8.39 1.69
C ARG A 689 29.67 -6.99 2.03
N VAL A 690 30.56 -6.01 1.85
CA VAL A 690 30.27 -4.57 1.87
C VAL A 690 30.42 -4.03 0.46
N LYS A 691 29.38 -3.36 -0.04
CA LYS A 691 29.44 -2.55 -1.26
C LYS A 691 29.43 -1.06 -0.93
N VAL A 692 30.11 -0.29 -1.76
CA VAL A 692 30.06 1.19 -1.76
C VAL A 692 29.35 1.63 -3.02
N LEU A 693 28.27 2.37 -2.85
CA LEU A 693 27.45 2.88 -3.95
C LEU A 693 27.69 4.38 -4.13
N GLU A 694 27.77 4.80 -5.39
CA GLU A 694 27.95 6.19 -5.80
C GLU A 694 26.85 6.64 -6.78
N ASP A 695 26.24 7.79 -6.49
CA ASP A 695 25.41 8.56 -7.41
C ASP A 695 26.35 9.48 -8.19
N VAL A 696 26.56 9.18 -9.47
CA VAL A 696 27.55 9.90 -10.29
C VAL A 696 26.94 11.10 -11.02
N ASN A 697 25.62 11.18 -11.07
CA ASN A 697 24.88 12.16 -11.86
C ASN A 697 24.11 13.18 -10.99
N GLY A 698 23.97 12.92 -9.69
CA GLY A 698 23.34 13.78 -8.69
C GLY A 698 21.80 13.74 -8.70
N ASP A 699 21.17 12.76 -9.33
CA ASP A 699 19.72 12.63 -9.42
C ASP A 699 19.09 11.99 -8.16
N GLY A 700 19.93 11.47 -7.26
CA GLY A 700 19.54 10.81 -6.03
C GLY A 700 19.22 9.32 -6.17
N ARG A 701 19.59 8.69 -7.29
CA ARG A 701 19.69 7.24 -7.52
C ARG A 701 21.18 6.88 -7.66
N TYR A 702 21.56 5.70 -7.17
CA TYR A 702 22.95 5.26 -7.30
C TYR A 702 23.19 4.57 -8.64
N ASP A 703 24.32 4.86 -9.28
CA ASP A 703 24.66 4.38 -10.63
C ASP A 703 25.82 3.39 -10.64
N ARG A 704 26.71 3.46 -9.64
CA ARG A 704 27.93 2.66 -9.56
C ARG A 704 28.03 1.95 -8.21
N ALA A 705 28.56 0.74 -8.23
CA ALA A 705 28.84 -0.04 -7.03
C ALA A 705 30.24 -0.68 -7.09
N THR A 706 30.98 -0.58 -6.00
CA THR A 706 32.29 -1.23 -5.80
C THR A 706 32.18 -2.22 -4.64
N THR A 707 32.70 -3.44 -4.79
CA THR A 707 32.83 -4.37 -3.66
C THR A 707 34.05 -3.96 -2.84
N PHE A 708 33.83 -3.42 -1.65
CA PHE A 708 34.88 -2.90 -0.78
C PHE A 708 35.51 -3.99 0.08
N LEU A 709 34.70 -4.92 0.60
CA LEU A 709 35.15 -6.02 1.45
C LEU A 709 34.24 -7.24 1.24
N ASP A 710 34.80 -8.44 1.10
CA ASP A 710 34.05 -9.68 0.92
C ASP A 710 34.48 -10.79 1.91
N ASP A 711 33.96 -12.00 1.70
CA ASP A 711 34.21 -13.19 2.54
C ASP A 711 33.85 -12.96 4.03
N LEU A 712 32.74 -12.23 4.26
CA LEU A 712 32.22 -11.94 5.59
C LEU A 712 31.16 -12.98 5.99
N PRO A 713 31.26 -13.61 7.18
CA PRO A 713 30.31 -14.61 7.63
C PRO A 713 29.04 -13.96 8.23
N PHE A 714 27.93 -14.01 7.51
CA PHE A 714 26.61 -13.49 7.90
C PHE A 714 26.68 -12.09 8.55
N PRO A 715 27.19 -11.07 7.82
CA PRO A 715 27.30 -9.72 8.35
C PRO A 715 25.91 -9.11 8.55
N THR A 716 25.71 -8.39 9.65
CA THR A 716 24.40 -7.94 10.15
C THR A 716 24.28 -6.42 10.29
N GLY A 717 25.38 -5.68 10.16
CA GLY A 717 25.40 -4.26 10.49
C GLY A 717 26.66 -3.56 10.02
N ILE A 718 26.53 -2.26 9.76
CA ILE A 718 27.62 -1.39 9.30
C ILE A 718 27.53 -0.01 9.94
N LYS A 719 28.70 0.59 10.16
CA LYS A 719 28.85 1.99 10.56
C LYS A 719 30.08 2.57 9.86
N VAL A 720 29.91 3.69 9.13
CA VAL A 720 31.06 4.44 8.63
C VAL A 720 31.82 5.02 9.82
N TRP A 721 33.12 4.75 9.87
CA TRP A 721 33.97 5.08 11.01
C TRP A 721 35.35 5.51 10.53
N ARG A 722 35.79 6.70 10.94
CA ARG A 722 37.10 7.27 10.55
C ARG A 722 37.26 7.28 9.02
N LYS A 723 38.17 6.48 8.48
CA LYS A 723 38.50 6.40 7.04
C LYS A 723 37.90 5.18 6.34
N GLY A 724 37.12 4.38 7.07
CA GLY A 724 36.57 3.14 6.56
C GLY A 724 35.26 2.79 7.25
N VAL A 725 35.06 1.51 7.55
CA VAL A 725 33.81 1.00 8.12
C VAL A 725 34.06 0.01 9.25
N ILE A 726 33.15 0.02 10.22
CA ILE A 726 33.00 -1.05 11.19
C ILE A 726 31.86 -1.95 10.73
N VAL A 727 32.09 -3.26 10.71
CA VAL A 727 31.11 -4.27 10.31
C VAL A 727 30.89 -5.25 11.46
N SER A 728 29.63 -5.54 11.77
CA SER A 728 29.27 -6.56 12.75
C SER A 728 28.93 -7.88 12.05
N GLY A 729 29.55 -8.98 12.48
CA GLY A 729 29.28 -10.33 11.96
C GLY A 729 29.83 -11.38 12.90
N ALA A 730 28.96 -12.09 13.62
CA ALA A 730 29.40 -13.06 14.63
C ALA A 730 30.35 -14.12 14.02
N PRO A 731 31.52 -14.36 14.64
CA PRO A 731 31.84 -14.09 16.04
C PRO A 731 32.58 -12.76 16.31
N GLU A 732 32.70 -11.87 15.32
CA GLU A 732 33.59 -10.71 15.35
C GLU A 732 32.89 -9.37 15.04
N ILE A 733 33.48 -8.28 15.51
CA ILE A 733 33.28 -6.93 14.97
C ILE A 733 34.63 -6.49 14.42
N LEU A 734 34.64 -6.09 13.15
CA LEU A 734 35.85 -5.73 12.41
C LEU A 734 35.82 -4.28 11.96
N TYR A 735 37.00 -3.66 11.87
CA TYR A 735 37.25 -2.43 11.15
C TYR A 735 37.93 -2.76 9.81
N ALA A 736 37.50 -2.10 8.75
CA ALA A 736 38.10 -2.21 7.43
C ALA A 736 38.30 -0.84 6.80
N GLU A 737 39.44 -0.63 6.15
CA GLU A 737 39.87 0.64 5.56
C GLU A 737 40.58 0.37 4.24
N ASP A 738 40.41 1.30 3.29
CA ASP A 738 41.21 1.41 2.06
C ASP A 738 42.32 2.45 2.31
N THR A 739 43.58 2.02 2.27
CA THR A 739 44.75 2.86 2.55
C THR A 739 45.51 3.33 1.31
N ASP A 740 45.18 2.83 0.11
CA ASP A 740 45.85 3.17 -1.15
C ASP A 740 44.97 3.87 -2.19
N GLY A 741 43.66 3.93 -1.94
CA GLY A 741 42.66 4.69 -2.70
C GLY A 741 42.05 3.92 -3.88
N ASP A 742 42.20 2.60 -3.94
CA ASP A 742 41.61 1.77 -4.99
C ASP A 742 40.13 1.37 -4.74
N GLN A 743 39.56 1.83 -3.62
CA GLN A 743 38.21 1.53 -3.11
C GLN A 743 38.00 0.08 -2.65
N VAL A 744 39.07 -0.67 -2.40
CA VAL A 744 39.06 -2.01 -1.82
C VAL A 744 39.76 -1.96 -0.47
N ALA A 745 39.20 -2.64 0.53
CA ALA A 745 39.82 -2.72 1.85
C ALA A 745 41.11 -3.54 1.80
N ASP A 746 42.25 -2.89 1.98
CA ASP A 746 43.56 -3.51 2.13
C ASP A 746 43.95 -3.67 3.62
N ARG A 747 43.28 -2.95 4.52
CA ARG A 747 43.41 -3.08 5.97
C ARG A 747 42.14 -3.68 6.58
N ARG A 748 42.32 -4.77 7.34
CA ARG A 748 41.26 -5.42 8.14
C ARG A 748 41.77 -5.70 9.56
N GLU A 749 41.01 -5.28 10.56
CA GLU A 749 41.35 -5.42 11.98
C GLU A 749 40.14 -5.91 12.78
N THR A 750 40.26 -7.04 13.49
CA THR A 750 39.24 -7.48 14.44
C THR A 750 39.34 -6.62 15.69
N LEU A 751 38.25 -5.95 16.07
CA LEU A 751 38.19 -5.09 17.26
C LEU A 751 37.70 -5.85 18.49
N TYR A 752 36.67 -6.68 18.29
CA TYR A 752 36.03 -7.47 19.34
C TYR A 752 35.69 -8.87 18.82
N ARG A 753 35.86 -9.88 19.66
CA ARG A 753 35.51 -11.28 19.35
C ARG A 753 34.68 -11.93 20.46
N GLY A 754 34.04 -13.05 20.15
CA GLY A 754 33.34 -13.89 21.13
C GLY A 754 31.82 -13.85 21.04
N PHE A 755 31.26 -13.13 20.06
CA PHE A 755 29.82 -13.09 19.81
C PHE A 755 29.28 -14.46 19.39
N SER A 756 28.06 -14.79 19.82
CA SER A 756 27.45 -16.10 19.56
C SER A 756 27.13 -16.32 18.07
N LYS A 757 27.41 -17.53 17.59
CA LYS A 757 27.06 -17.99 16.23
C LYS A 757 25.82 -18.89 16.20
N SER A 758 25.21 -19.18 17.36
CA SER A 758 24.26 -20.28 17.52
C SER A 758 23.03 -20.18 16.63
N ASN A 759 22.45 -18.99 16.50
CA ASN A 759 21.26 -18.76 15.68
C ASN A 759 21.52 -17.55 14.75
N PRO A 760 21.48 -17.72 13.41
CA PRO A 760 21.65 -16.64 12.44
C PRO A 760 20.70 -15.45 12.60
N GLN A 761 19.51 -15.66 13.15
CA GLN A 761 18.49 -14.62 13.38
C GLN A 761 18.69 -13.87 14.72
N HIS A 762 19.63 -14.30 15.56
CA HIS A 762 19.88 -13.82 16.93
C HIS A 762 21.37 -13.45 17.12
N ARG A 763 21.89 -12.61 16.22
CA ARG A 763 23.31 -12.22 16.19
C ARG A 763 23.51 -10.76 16.58
N VAL A 764 24.72 -10.41 16.99
CA VAL A 764 25.12 -9.02 17.24
C VAL A 764 24.81 -8.16 16.02
N ASN A 765 24.23 -6.97 16.23
CA ASN A 765 23.85 -6.07 15.16
C ASN A 765 23.65 -4.63 15.68
N GLY A 766 23.37 -3.69 14.77
CA GLY A 766 22.84 -2.38 15.11
C GLY A 766 23.79 -1.35 15.69
N LEU A 767 25.00 -1.25 15.12
CA LEU A 767 26.01 -0.22 15.37
C LEU A 767 25.43 1.22 15.30
N ARG A 768 24.94 1.76 16.43
CA ARG A 768 24.40 3.12 16.52
C ARG A 768 25.24 4.02 17.40
N LEU A 769 25.50 5.23 16.92
CA LEU A 769 26.25 6.25 17.65
C LEU A 769 25.42 6.83 18.80
N GLY A 770 25.98 6.75 20.01
CA GLY A 770 25.48 7.46 21.18
C GLY A 770 26.00 8.90 21.24
N LEU A 771 25.33 9.74 22.02
CA LEU A 771 25.78 11.12 22.27
C LEU A 771 27.14 11.16 22.97
N ASP A 772 27.50 10.11 23.72
CA ASP A 772 28.79 9.95 24.39
C ASP A 772 29.94 9.53 23.44
N GLY A 773 29.66 9.36 22.14
CA GLY A 773 30.64 8.94 21.14
C GLY A 773 30.85 7.42 21.04
N TRP A 774 30.17 6.62 21.88
CA TRP A 774 30.26 5.16 21.85
C TRP A 774 29.29 4.57 20.83
N LEU A 775 29.59 3.36 20.33
CA LEU A 775 28.66 2.59 19.51
C LEU A 775 27.87 1.63 20.39
N TYR A 776 26.55 1.66 20.26
CA TYR A 776 25.59 0.82 20.99
C TYR A 776 25.10 -0.28 20.06
N LEU A 777 24.96 -1.50 20.56
CA LEU A 777 24.64 -2.69 19.77
C LEU A 777 23.65 -3.59 20.51
N ALA A 778 22.79 -4.25 19.74
CA ALA A 778 22.01 -5.38 20.25
C ALA A 778 22.88 -6.64 20.23
N ASN A 779 22.82 -7.46 21.28
CA ASN A 779 23.51 -8.75 21.35
C ASN A 779 22.64 -9.94 20.85
N GLY A 780 21.49 -9.65 20.24
CA GLY A 780 20.64 -10.66 19.62
C GLY A 780 20.10 -11.71 20.60
N GLU A 781 19.78 -11.32 21.84
CA GLU A 781 19.33 -12.24 22.90
C GLU A 781 20.30 -13.40 23.23
N SER A 782 21.56 -13.26 22.82
CA SER A 782 22.58 -14.28 23.05
C SER A 782 23.31 -14.09 24.38
N ASN A 783 23.92 -15.18 24.86
CA ASN A 783 24.93 -15.15 25.91
C ASN A 783 26.30 -15.29 25.29
N ALA A 784 27.25 -14.43 25.67
CA ALA A 784 28.58 -14.41 25.07
C ALA A 784 29.63 -13.91 26.07
N GLU A 785 30.85 -14.43 25.95
CA GLU A 785 32.03 -13.81 26.55
C GLU A 785 32.76 -13.03 25.46
N ILE A 786 32.69 -11.69 25.53
CA ILE A 786 33.22 -10.81 24.50
C ILE A 786 34.57 -10.28 24.95
N VAL A 787 35.57 -10.40 24.08
CA VAL A 787 36.94 -9.95 24.33
C VAL A 787 37.25 -8.79 23.39
N SER A 788 37.75 -7.69 23.95
CA SER A 788 38.39 -6.61 23.20
C SER A 788 39.80 -7.04 22.79
N GLU A 789 40.09 -7.08 21.50
CA GLU A 789 41.43 -7.43 21.00
C GLU A 789 42.48 -6.39 21.43
N LYS A 790 42.07 -5.12 21.44
CA LYS A 790 42.97 -4.00 21.73
C LYS A 790 43.37 -3.91 23.21
N THR A 791 42.44 -4.19 24.12
CA THR A 791 42.69 -4.06 25.58
C THR A 791 42.88 -5.39 26.29
N GLY A 792 42.48 -6.50 25.68
CA GLY A 792 42.44 -7.83 26.31
C GLY A 792 41.34 -7.98 27.38
N LYS A 793 40.51 -6.95 27.61
CA LYS A 793 39.39 -7.01 28.56
C LYS A 793 38.32 -7.96 28.04
N SER A 794 37.82 -8.82 28.94
CA SER A 794 36.70 -9.73 28.68
C SER A 794 35.46 -9.28 29.46
N VAL A 795 34.30 -9.29 28.82
CA VAL A 795 33.00 -8.96 29.40
C VAL A 795 32.03 -10.10 29.11
N PHE A 796 31.45 -10.67 30.17
CA PHE A 796 30.40 -11.67 30.05
C PHE A 796 29.03 -10.99 29.94
N VAL A 797 28.33 -11.28 28.85
CA VAL A 797 27.03 -10.72 28.49
C VAL A 797 25.98 -11.80 28.62
N ARG A 798 24.98 -11.58 29.49
CA ARG A 798 23.86 -12.51 29.70
C ARG A 798 22.55 -11.75 29.78
N ASN A 799 21.67 -11.92 28.79
CA ASN A 799 20.44 -11.13 28.66
C ASN A 799 20.71 -9.62 28.79
N MET A 800 21.81 -9.18 28.17
CA MET A 800 22.32 -7.81 28.18
C MET A 800 22.75 -7.45 26.76
N ASP A 801 22.73 -6.17 26.45
CA ASP A 801 23.30 -5.62 25.23
C ASP A 801 24.67 -5.01 25.53
N VAL A 802 25.35 -4.44 24.53
CA VAL A 802 26.71 -3.88 24.72
C VAL A 802 26.89 -2.53 24.07
N LYS A 803 27.79 -1.73 24.63
CA LYS A 803 28.40 -0.60 23.94
C LYS A 803 29.91 -0.76 23.86
N ILE A 804 30.49 -0.23 22.78
CA ILE A 804 31.90 -0.30 22.47
C ILE A 804 32.44 1.10 22.14
N GLU A 805 33.69 1.34 22.51
CA GLU A 805 34.50 2.47 22.05
C GLU A 805 35.56 1.89 21.10
N PRO A 806 35.38 2.00 19.77
CA PRO A 806 36.24 1.30 18.80
C PRO A 806 37.71 1.73 18.81
N ASP A 807 38.01 2.98 19.15
CA ASP A 807 39.34 3.57 19.05
C ASP A 807 40.19 3.30 20.31
N SER A 808 39.60 3.25 21.50
CA SER A 808 40.24 2.84 22.75
C SER A 808 40.18 1.32 22.96
N GLY A 809 39.20 0.66 22.35
CA GLY A 809 38.89 -0.75 22.53
C GLY A 809 38.10 -1.04 23.81
N ASP A 810 37.55 -0.03 24.48
CA ASP A 810 36.73 -0.24 25.67
C ASP A 810 35.37 -0.85 25.31
N ILE A 811 34.79 -1.58 26.27
CA ILE A 811 33.50 -2.27 26.14
C ILE A 811 32.79 -2.27 27.49
N ASP A 812 31.48 -2.09 27.48
CA ASP A 812 30.62 -2.21 28.67
C ASP A 812 29.25 -2.80 28.31
N VAL A 813 28.56 -3.33 29.32
CA VAL A 813 27.21 -3.90 29.18
C VAL A 813 26.11 -2.86 29.33
N LEU A 814 24.97 -3.11 28.68
CA LEU A 814 23.79 -2.26 28.65
C LEU A 814 22.53 -3.04 29.07
N THR A 815 21.55 -2.34 29.64
CA THR A 815 20.21 -2.89 29.86
C THR A 815 19.62 -3.38 28.55
N GLY A 816 19.16 -4.63 28.52
CA GLY A 816 18.28 -5.15 27.47
C GLY A 816 18.58 -6.57 27.04
N SER A 817 17.74 -7.13 26.19
CA SER A 817 18.20 -8.11 25.21
C SER A 817 17.44 -7.82 23.92
N ALA A 818 17.81 -6.76 23.20
CA ALA A 818 17.21 -6.51 21.91
C ALA A 818 17.62 -7.64 20.94
N GLN A 819 16.66 -8.10 20.14
CA GLN A 819 16.94 -9.07 19.08
C GLN A 819 17.48 -8.33 17.85
N CYS A 820 16.82 -7.24 17.45
CA CYS A 820 17.11 -6.49 16.23
C CYS A 820 17.35 -5.00 16.51
N LEU A 821 18.62 -4.58 16.40
CA LEU A 821 19.13 -3.23 16.57
C LEU A 821 18.81 -2.60 17.94
N ARG A 822 19.52 -1.51 18.25
CA ARG A 822 19.08 -0.54 19.26
C ARG A 822 18.86 0.78 18.55
N SER A 823 17.76 1.47 18.82
CA SER A 823 17.49 2.81 18.26
C SER A 823 17.56 3.86 19.36
N ARG A 824 18.09 5.03 19.03
CA ARG A 824 18.14 6.20 19.92
C ARG A 824 17.18 7.27 19.43
N ASP A 825 16.51 7.97 20.34
CA ASP A 825 15.86 9.25 20.01
C ASP A 825 16.88 10.41 20.05
N ASP A 826 16.42 11.66 20.00
CA ASP A 826 17.30 12.83 20.07
C ASP A 826 17.85 13.13 21.47
N TRP A 827 17.23 12.57 22.50
CA TRP A 827 17.45 12.93 23.90
C TRP A 827 18.33 11.92 24.64
N GLY A 828 18.72 10.83 23.97
CA GLY A 828 19.56 9.77 24.54
C GLY A 828 18.75 8.65 25.18
N ASN A 829 17.46 8.53 24.88
CA ASN A 829 16.66 7.37 25.24
C ASN A 829 16.87 6.27 24.20
N TRP A 830 16.95 5.02 24.67
CA TRP A 830 17.21 3.85 23.84
C TRP A 830 16.01 2.93 23.76
N PHE A 831 15.83 2.33 22.59
CA PHE A 831 14.73 1.45 22.25
C PHE A 831 15.24 0.15 21.62
N GLY A 832 14.49 -0.93 21.79
CA GLY A 832 14.74 -2.22 21.17
C GLY A 832 13.45 -2.94 20.84
N ASN A 833 13.57 -4.11 20.23
CA ASN A 833 12.43 -4.95 19.87
C ASN A 833 12.83 -6.44 19.83
N ASN A 834 11.83 -7.30 19.65
CA ASN A 834 11.99 -8.69 19.19
C ASN A 834 10.93 -9.00 18.13
N ASN A 835 10.89 -10.24 17.63
CA ASN A 835 9.97 -10.68 16.58
C ASN A 835 8.48 -10.41 16.85
N SER A 836 8.04 -10.40 18.12
CA SER A 836 6.62 -10.22 18.49
C SER A 836 6.32 -8.83 19.04
N GLU A 837 7.24 -8.25 19.81
CA GLU A 837 7.08 -6.96 20.46
C GLU A 837 7.82 -5.91 19.61
N PRO A 838 7.10 -5.05 18.86
CA PRO A 838 7.71 -4.21 17.83
C PRO A 838 8.53 -3.05 18.40
N LEU A 839 8.27 -2.63 19.66
CA LEU A 839 9.07 -1.60 20.31
C LEU A 839 8.95 -1.62 21.86
N TRP A 840 10.07 -1.46 22.55
CA TRP A 840 10.10 -1.06 23.95
C TRP A 840 11.21 -0.04 24.22
N GLN A 841 11.06 0.77 25.26
CA GLN A 841 12.11 1.67 25.75
C GLN A 841 12.91 0.98 26.87
N PHE A 842 14.23 1.14 26.87
CA PHE A 842 15.09 0.84 28.02
C PHE A 842 15.07 2.04 28.98
N VAL A 843 14.25 1.98 30.03
CA VAL A 843 13.98 3.10 30.93
C VAL A 843 15.08 3.26 31.97
N LEU A 844 15.54 2.15 32.56
CA LEU A 844 16.61 2.16 33.57
C LEU A 844 17.91 1.57 33.00
N GLU A 845 18.95 2.39 32.97
CA GLU A 845 20.28 1.98 32.52
C GLU A 845 21.02 1.14 33.57
N ASP A 846 21.67 0.08 33.10
CA ASP A 846 22.37 -0.90 33.93
C ASP A 846 23.51 -0.30 34.77
N ARG A 847 24.13 0.80 34.31
CA ARG A 847 25.14 1.53 35.09
C ARG A 847 24.60 2.04 36.43
N TYR A 848 23.31 2.42 36.50
CA TYR A 848 22.67 2.81 37.76
C TYR A 848 22.33 1.59 38.61
N LEU A 849 21.88 0.50 37.97
CA LEU A 849 21.48 -0.73 38.66
C LEU A 849 22.67 -1.43 39.32
N ARG A 850 23.85 -1.44 38.65
CA ARG A 850 25.08 -2.06 39.17
C ARG A 850 25.62 -1.41 40.44
N ARG A 851 25.26 -0.14 40.71
CA ARG A 851 25.68 0.60 41.92
C ARG A 851 25.19 -0.07 43.20
N ASN A 852 23.97 -0.60 43.21
CA ASN A 852 23.40 -1.33 44.34
C ASN A 852 22.91 -2.72 43.90
N LYS A 853 23.77 -3.74 44.04
CA LYS A 853 23.45 -5.13 43.68
C LYS A 853 22.38 -5.77 44.57
N GLU A 854 22.13 -5.21 45.75
CA GLU A 854 21.07 -5.67 46.65
C GLU A 854 19.69 -5.11 46.26
N ALA A 855 19.65 -4.14 45.34
CA ALA A 855 18.40 -3.57 44.83
C ALA A 855 17.65 -4.61 44.02
N ARG A 856 16.46 -5.00 44.50
CA ARG A 856 15.53 -5.81 43.71
C ARG A 856 14.80 -4.91 42.72
N ILE A 857 15.26 -4.95 41.48
CA ILE A 857 14.68 -4.24 40.34
C ILE A 857 13.49 -5.06 39.81
N THR A 858 12.34 -4.43 39.66
CA THR A 858 11.09 -5.07 39.25
C THR A 858 10.81 -4.88 37.75
N ALA A 859 11.27 -3.78 37.14
CA ALA A 859 11.26 -3.63 35.69
C ALA A 859 12.40 -2.74 35.18
N ARG A 860 12.80 -2.95 33.92
CA ARG A 860 13.87 -2.18 33.26
C ARG A 860 13.41 -1.52 31.96
N ASN A 861 12.39 -2.11 31.33
CA ASN A 861 11.91 -1.72 30.02
C ASN A 861 10.41 -1.47 30.08
N LYS A 862 9.90 -0.60 29.23
CA LYS A 862 8.46 -0.38 29.03
C LYS A 862 8.10 -0.69 27.58
N ILE A 863 7.11 -1.57 27.38
CA ILE A 863 6.52 -1.80 26.05
C ILE A 863 5.85 -0.51 25.60
N VAL A 864 6.20 -0.04 24.41
CA VAL A 864 5.70 1.24 23.89
C VAL A 864 4.32 1.08 23.23
N PRO A 865 4.06 0.10 22.34
CA PRO A 865 2.75 -0.08 21.73
C PRO A 865 1.61 -0.18 22.76
N ALA A 866 0.50 0.52 22.50
CA ALA A 866 -0.69 0.46 23.35
C ALA A 866 -1.33 -0.95 23.40
N GLU A 867 -1.18 -1.71 22.31
CA GLU A 867 -1.53 -3.14 22.26
C GLU A 867 -0.25 -3.97 22.40
N PRO A 868 0.12 -4.42 23.62
CA PRO A 868 1.33 -5.19 23.84
C PRO A 868 1.28 -6.55 23.13
N GLY A 869 2.44 -7.13 22.86
CA GLY A 869 2.56 -8.38 22.12
C GLY A 869 2.58 -8.17 20.62
N ALA A 870 2.20 -9.23 19.90
CA ALA A 870 2.07 -9.24 18.46
C ALA A 870 0.86 -8.40 18.02
N SER A 871 1.02 -7.08 18.01
CA SER A 871 -0.02 -6.13 17.57
C SER A 871 -0.46 -6.45 16.13
N PRO A 872 -1.71 -6.14 15.75
CA PRO A 872 -2.20 -6.34 14.40
C PRO A 872 -1.40 -5.55 13.35
N VAL A 873 -1.18 -6.18 12.20
CA VAL A 873 -0.62 -5.55 11.00
C VAL A 873 -1.54 -5.77 9.80
N TYR A 874 -1.45 -4.91 8.79
CA TYR A 874 -2.37 -4.87 7.64
C TYR A 874 -1.62 -5.01 6.32
N PRO A 875 -1.16 -6.22 5.96
CA PRO A 875 -0.47 -6.45 4.69
C PRO A 875 -1.35 -6.10 3.48
N ALA A 876 -0.69 -5.66 2.41
CA ALA A 876 -1.31 -5.46 1.10
C ALA A 876 -1.38 -6.78 0.31
N SER A 877 -0.33 -7.60 0.43
CA SER A 877 -0.27 -8.95 -0.15
C SER A 877 -1.32 -9.88 0.44
N ALA A 878 -1.74 -10.86 -0.36
CA ALA A 878 -2.57 -11.96 0.11
C ALA A 878 -1.84 -12.72 1.22
N THR A 879 -2.46 -12.85 2.40
CA THR A 879 -1.87 -13.56 3.52
C THR A 879 -1.59 -15.01 3.13
N VAL A 880 -0.32 -15.37 3.15
CA VAL A 880 0.17 -16.70 2.80
C VAL A 880 0.04 -17.66 3.98
N GLU A 881 -0.31 -18.91 3.70
CA GLU A 881 -0.33 -19.98 4.69
C GLU A 881 1.07 -20.15 5.32
N ARG A 882 1.16 -19.89 6.63
CA ARG A 882 2.42 -19.93 7.36
C ARG A 882 2.79 -21.35 7.71
N PHE A 883 4.09 -21.66 7.60
CA PHE A 883 4.59 -23.00 7.89
C PHE A 883 4.59 -23.35 9.39
N ASN A 884 4.59 -22.35 10.27
CA ASN A 884 4.93 -22.51 11.70
C ASN A 884 3.92 -21.94 12.70
N ASP A 885 3.05 -21.01 12.27
CA ASP A 885 2.10 -20.31 13.15
C ASP A 885 0.83 -19.95 12.36
N PHE A 886 -0.03 -20.95 12.15
CA PHE A 886 -1.28 -20.80 11.40
C PHE A 886 -2.25 -19.78 12.04
N ASP A 887 -2.19 -19.60 13.36
CA ASP A 887 -3.12 -18.75 14.13
C ASP A 887 -2.65 -17.28 14.26
N ARG A 888 -1.51 -16.89 13.67
CA ARG A 888 -0.93 -15.53 13.77
C ARG A 888 -0.90 -14.74 12.46
N ALA A 889 -1.80 -15.05 11.54
CA ALA A 889 -2.04 -14.21 10.37
C ALA A 889 -2.22 -12.73 10.77
N ASN A 890 -1.59 -11.84 10.03
CA ASN A 890 -1.76 -10.38 10.15
C ASN A 890 -1.44 -9.82 11.55
N ARG A 891 -0.38 -10.36 12.19
CA ARG A 891 0.21 -9.84 13.44
C ARG A 891 1.74 -9.81 13.35
N PHE A 892 2.42 -9.01 14.17
CA PHE A 892 3.89 -9.04 14.19
C PHE A 892 4.46 -10.44 14.49
N THR A 893 5.40 -10.87 13.67
CA THR A 893 6.08 -12.18 13.79
C THR A 893 7.55 -12.15 13.41
N SER A 894 7.97 -11.08 12.75
CA SER A 894 9.32 -10.88 12.23
C SER A 894 9.76 -9.43 12.43
N ALA A 895 9.20 -8.75 13.44
CA ALA A 895 9.48 -7.36 13.72
C ALA A 895 11.00 -7.14 13.79
N CYS A 896 11.51 -6.23 12.97
CA CYS A 896 12.92 -5.89 12.92
C CYS A 896 13.14 -4.42 12.60
N SER A 897 14.39 -3.98 12.77
CA SER A 897 14.83 -2.60 12.51
C SER A 897 13.93 -1.50 13.12
N PRO A 898 13.66 -1.52 14.44
CA PRO A 898 12.95 -0.42 15.08
C PRO A 898 13.73 0.89 14.87
N MET A 899 13.03 1.93 14.45
CA MET A 899 13.57 3.26 14.22
C MET A 899 12.69 4.31 14.86
N ILE A 900 13.29 5.19 15.67
CA ILE A 900 12.66 6.47 16.02
C ILE A 900 12.97 7.46 14.91
N TYR A 901 11.95 8.06 14.32
CA TYR A 901 12.12 9.04 13.25
C TYR A 901 12.56 10.38 13.84
N ARG A 902 13.74 10.86 13.41
CA ARG A 902 14.41 12.03 13.99
C ARG A 902 14.47 13.18 12.99
N ASP A 903 13.32 13.48 12.39
CA ASP A 903 13.15 14.56 11.43
C ASP A 903 11.72 15.14 11.55
N ARG A 904 11.41 16.20 10.80
CA ARG A 904 10.14 16.94 10.86
C ARG A 904 9.42 17.02 9.50
N MET A 905 9.80 16.17 8.55
CA MET A 905 9.23 16.20 7.19
C MET A 905 7.96 15.37 6.98
N LEU A 906 7.53 14.58 7.97
CA LEU A 906 6.24 13.86 7.87
C LEU A 906 5.07 14.83 8.14
N GLU A 907 3.84 14.33 8.07
CA GLU A 907 2.63 15.16 8.01
C GLU A 907 2.45 16.04 9.25
N ASP A 908 2.73 15.50 10.44
CA ASP A 908 2.79 16.26 11.68
C ASP A 908 4.26 16.47 12.10
N PRO A 909 4.84 17.67 11.92
CA PRO A 909 6.22 17.96 12.29
C PRO A 909 6.46 17.98 13.81
N HIS A 910 5.41 17.90 14.63
CA HIS A 910 5.49 17.88 16.09
C HIS A 910 5.29 16.48 16.69
N ALA A 911 4.75 15.53 15.91
CA ALA A 911 4.62 14.15 16.36
C ALA A 911 5.98 13.44 16.37
N THR A 912 6.17 12.55 17.36
CA THR A 912 7.27 11.60 17.34
C THR A 912 6.78 10.30 16.73
N TYR A 913 7.38 9.88 15.62
CA TYR A 913 7.02 8.62 14.97
C TYR A 913 8.06 7.54 15.25
N TYR A 914 7.61 6.29 15.30
CA TYR A 914 8.48 5.14 15.19
C TYR A 914 8.05 4.24 14.03
N PHE A 915 9.03 3.52 13.49
CA PHE A 915 8.86 2.60 12.37
C PHE A 915 9.46 1.24 12.71
N VAL A 916 8.86 0.17 12.19
CA VAL A 916 9.31 -1.21 12.40
C VAL A 916 9.06 -2.00 11.12
N CYS A 917 10.08 -2.69 10.61
CA CYS A 917 9.92 -3.61 9.48
C CYS A 917 9.24 -4.90 9.94
N GLU A 918 8.36 -5.46 9.12
CA GLU A 918 7.78 -6.81 9.28
C GLU A 918 7.93 -7.55 7.92
N PRO A 919 9.10 -8.16 7.66
CA PRO A 919 9.42 -8.78 6.38
C PRO A 919 8.43 -9.87 5.95
N VAL A 920 7.94 -10.70 6.89
CA VAL A 920 7.05 -11.82 6.54
C VAL A 920 5.72 -11.33 5.95
N HIS A 921 5.24 -10.16 6.38
CA HIS A 921 4.03 -9.52 5.85
C HIS A 921 4.33 -8.42 4.81
N ASN A 922 5.56 -8.34 4.29
CA ASN A 922 5.93 -7.46 3.18
C ASN A 922 5.72 -5.96 3.46
N LEU A 923 5.93 -5.51 4.71
CA LEU A 923 5.53 -4.17 5.14
C LEU A 923 6.48 -3.49 6.14
N VAL A 924 6.33 -2.17 6.29
CA VAL A 924 6.90 -1.35 7.36
C VAL A 924 5.76 -0.65 8.10
N HIS A 925 5.65 -0.95 9.39
CA HIS A 925 4.69 -0.36 10.30
C HIS A 925 5.11 1.04 10.75
N ARG A 926 4.13 1.91 11.02
CA ARG A 926 4.31 3.24 11.61
C ARG A 926 3.31 3.49 12.73
N ALA A 927 3.77 4.15 13.78
CA ALA A 927 2.93 4.65 14.86
C ALA A 927 3.50 5.94 15.45
N THR A 928 2.64 6.73 16.11
CA THR A 928 3.04 7.89 16.90
C THR A 928 3.38 7.46 18.33
N MET A 929 4.23 8.22 18.98
CA MET A 929 4.68 7.99 20.35
C MET A 929 4.42 9.26 21.19
N THR A 930 3.68 9.11 22.28
CA THR A 930 3.34 10.22 23.20
C THR A 930 3.88 9.93 24.61
N PRO A 931 4.35 10.94 25.36
CA PRO A 931 4.81 10.75 26.74
C PRO A 931 3.75 10.10 27.63
N ASP A 932 4.15 9.12 28.43
CA ASP A 932 3.34 8.44 29.44
C ASP A 932 4.20 8.11 30.68
N GLY A 933 4.10 8.97 31.69
CA GLY A 933 4.97 8.95 32.87
C GLY A 933 6.43 9.21 32.49
N VAL A 934 7.32 8.32 32.92
CA VAL A 934 8.77 8.36 32.64
C VAL A 934 9.18 7.77 31.28
N SER A 935 8.20 7.39 30.46
CA SER A 935 8.41 6.70 29.19
C SER A 935 7.32 7.11 28.19
N TYR A 936 6.91 6.23 27.29
CA TYR A 936 5.98 6.53 26.22
C TYR A 936 4.87 5.48 26.08
N VAL A 937 3.82 5.87 25.37
CA VAL A 937 2.81 4.97 24.79
C VAL A 937 2.69 5.26 23.30
N GLY A 938 2.56 4.20 22.50
CA GLY A 938 2.54 4.24 21.05
C GLY A 938 1.16 3.91 20.50
N HIS A 939 0.69 4.72 19.55
CA HIS A 939 -0.60 4.53 18.88
C HIS A 939 -0.41 4.52 17.36
N ARG A 940 -1.08 3.59 16.68
CA ARG A 940 -1.16 3.58 15.21
C ARG A 940 -1.69 4.93 14.72
N VAL A 941 -1.16 5.40 13.60
CA VAL A 941 -1.61 6.67 13.01
C VAL A 941 -3.09 6.51 12.60
N PRO A 942 -4.01 7.43 12.96
CA PRO A 942 -5.43 7.25 12.68
C PRO A 942 -5.79 7.07 11.20
N ALA A 943 -5.02 7.66 10.29
CA ALA A 943 -5.20 7.49 8.83
C ALA A 943 -4.74 6.12 8.30
N GLU A 944 -4.12 5.30 9.15
CA GLU A 944 -3.54 4.00 8.85
C GLU A 944 -4.17 2.90 9.72
N ASP A 945 -5.40 3.12 10.23
CA ASP A 945 -6.07 2.22 11.17
C ASP A 945 -6.24 0.77 10.64
N ARG A 946 -6.28 0.62 9.31
CA ARG A 946 -6.36 -0.67 8.60
C ARG A 946 -5.40 -0.76 7.42
N ALA A 947 -4.28 -0.04 7.48
CA ALA A 947 -3.22 -0.07 6.46
C ALA A 947 -1.85 0.08 7.13
N GLU A 948 -0.77 -0.07 6.35
CA GLU A 948 0.59 0.19 6.82
C GLU A 948 1.24 1.33 6.04
N PHE A 949 2.25 1.96 6.66
CA PHE A 949 2.98 3.07 6.05
C PHE A 949 3.68 2.69 4.74
N PHE A 950 4.17 1.46 4.65
CA PHE A 950 4.69 0.87 3.43
C PHE A 950 4.26 -0.59 3.40
N ALA A 951 3.59 -1.03 2.33
CA ALA A 951 3.20 -2.42 2.14
C ALA A 951 3.24 -2.80 0.65
N SER A 952 3.64 -4.02 0.31
CA SER A 952 3.71 -4.48 -1.07
C SER A 952 2.72 -5.62 -1.33
N ASP A 953 2.10 -5.66 -2.51
CA ASP A 953 1.33 -6.83 -2.98
C ASP A 953 2.25 -7.98 -3.42
N ASP A 954 3.54 -7.69 -3.62
CA ASP A 954 4.55 -8.66 -4.00
C ASP A 954 5.08 -9.41 -2.78
N ASN A 955 4.75 -10.71 -2.70
CA ASN A 955 5.20 -11.59 -1.62
C ASN A 955 6.73 -11.76 -1.55
N TRP A 956 7.49 -11.32 -2.56
CA TRP A 956 8.95 -11.31 -2.54
C TRP A 956 9.55 -10.12 -1.78
N CYS A 957 8.80 -9.04 -1.55
CA CYS A 957 9.28 -7.86 -0.84
C CYS A 957 9.52 -8.17 0.65
N ARG A 958 10.78 -8.11 1.12
CA ARG A 958 11.22 -8.39 2.50
C ARG A 958 12.01 -7.19 3.07
N PRO A 959 11.30 -6.13 3.52
CA PRO A 959 11.96 -4.99 4.16
C PRO A 959 12.74 -5.46 5.39
N SER A 960 14.07 -5.31 5.35
CA SER A 960 15.02 -5.81 6.37
C SER A 960 15.55 -4.69 7.26
N MET A 961 15.59 -3.47 6.74
CA MET A 961 16.03 -2.27 7.46
C MET A 961 15.18 -1.06 7.09
N VAL A 962 14.86 -0.22 8.08
CA VAL A 962 14.31 1.13 7.89
C VAL A 962 15.18 2.17 8.60
N ARG A 963 15.44 3.31 7.93
CA ARG A 963 16.28 4.38 8.49
C ARG A 963 15.89 5.78 7.97
N THR A 964 16.05 6.80 8.81
CA THR A 964 15.93 8.20 8.41
C THR A 964 17.15 8.58 7.57
N GLY A 965 16.93 8.91 6.31
CA GLY A 965 17.98 9.39 5.41
C GLY A 965 18.48 10.79 5.80
N PRO A 966 19.68 11.18 5.37
CA PRO A 966 20.19 12.55 5.58
C PRO A 966 19.38 13.61 4.80
N ASP A 967 18.60 13.18 3.80
CA ASP A 967 17.63 13.96 3.04
C ASP A 967 16.27 14.11 3.75
N GLY A 968 16.08 13.48 4.91
CA GLY A 968 14.85 13.48 5.69
C GLY A 968 13.82 12.42 5.27
N ALA A 969 14.04 11.70 4.17
CA ALA A 969 13.14 10.65 3.73
C ALA A 969 13.30 9.36 4.55
N VAL A 970 12.34 8.44 4.43
CA VAL A 970 12.42 7.11 5.04
C VAL A 970 13.04 6.13 4.04
N TRP A 971 14.20 5.57 4.36
CA TRP A 971 14.93 4.63 3.51
C TRP A 971 14.72 3.20 3.97
N ILE A 972 14.51 2.28 3.03
CA ILE A 972 14.18 0.88 3.27
C ILE A 972 15.14 0.00 2.48
N ALA A 973 15.83 -0.92 3.14
CA ALA A 973 16.48 -2.04 2.47
C ALA A 973 15.49 -3.19 2.36
N ASP A 974 15.40 -3.78 1.18
CA ASP A 974 14.60 -4.94 0.87
C ASP A 974 15.54 -6.09 0.46
N MET A 975 15.56 -7.16 1.24
CA MET A 975 16.37 -8.34 0.89
C MET A 975 15.84 -9.05 -0.36
N TYR A 976 14.57 -8.81 -0.71
CA TYR A 976 13.82 -9.36 -1.85
C TYR A 976 13.96 -10.89 -1.98
N ARG A 977 13.31 -11.61 -1.06
CA ARG A 977 13.37 -13.07 -0.93
C ARG A 977 11.99 -13.66 -0.81
N LEU A 978 11.76 -14.80 -1.45
CA LEU A 978 10.51 -15.52 -1.25
C LEU A 978 10.41 -16.10 0.18
N VAL A 979 11.51 -16.71 0.67
CA VAL A 979 11.61 -17.32 2.00
C VAL A 979 12.65 -16.56 2.82
N ILE A 980 12.26 -16.11 4.02
CA ILE A 980 13.16 -15.39 4.95
C ILE A 980 13.36 -16.16 6.27
N GLU A 981 12.49 -17.14 6.54
CA GLU A 981 12.58 -18.02 7.69
C GLU A 981 13.80 -18.94 7.61
N HIS A 982 14.50 -19.09 8.73
CA HIS A 982 15.61 -20.03 8.81
C HIS A 982 15.10 -21.47 8.63
N PRO A 983 15.81 -22.34 7.88
CA PRO A 983 15.36 -23.71 7.60
C PRO A 983 15.03 -24.54 8.83
N GLU A 984 15.72 -24.33 9.95
CA GLU A 984 15.45 -25.02 11.23
C GLU A 984 13.99 -24.90 11.69
N TRP A 985 13.33 -23.80 11.34
CA TRP A 985 11.94 -23.58 11.70
C TRP A 985 10.96 -24.09 10.66
N ILE A 986 11.38 -24.41 9.43
CA ILE A 986 10.47 -24.85 8.36
C ILE A 986 10.32 -26.39 8.43
N PRO A 987 9.10 -26.96 8.39
CA PRO A 987 8.93 -28.42 8.36
C PRO A 987 9.66 -29.06 7.17
N MET A 988 10.29 -30.22 7.36
CA MET A 988 11.07 -30.90 6.31
C MET A 988 10.28 -31.16 5.02
N SER A 989 8.98 -31.43 5.12
CA SER A 989 8.10 -31.61 3.96
C SER A 989 7.98 -30.36 3.09
N TRP A 990 8.07 -29.17 3.69
CA TRP A 990 8.08 -27.89 3.00
C TRP A 990 9.47 -27.54 2.46
N GLN A 991 10.54 -27.79 3.22
CA GLN A 991 11.92 -27.58 2.74
C GLN A 991 12.23 -28.37 1.46
N GLN A 992 11.68 -29.59 1.32
CA GLN A 992 11.83 -30.40 0.10
C GLN A 992 11.13 -29.80 -1.14
N ARG A 993 10.17 -28.90 -0.91
CA ARG A 993 9.34 -28.25 -1.93
C ARG A 993 9.63 -26.75 -2.05
N LEU A 994 10.62 -26.22 -1.33
CA LEU A 994 10.95 -24.80 -1.32
C LEU A 994 12.44 -24.57 -1.57
N ASP A 995 12.75 -23.46 -2.22
CA ASP A 995 14.08 -22.96 -2.53
C ASP A 995 14.29 -21.89 -1.49
N LEU A 996 14.98 -22.29 -0.44
CA LEU A 996 15.26 -21.45 0.71
C LEU A 996 16.17 -20.27 0.34
N ARG A 997 16.66 -20.22 -0.91
CA ARG A 997 17.44 -19.12 -1.48
C ARG A 997 16.74 -18.43 -2.65
N ALA A 998 15.45 -18.67 -2.88
CA ALA A 998 14.69 -17.96 -3.90
C ALA A 998 14.78 -16.43 -3.71
N GLY A 999 15.27 -15.74 -4.74
CA GLY A 999 15.45 -14.28 -4.76
C GLY A 999 16.88 -13.84 -4.49
N GLU A 1000 17.82 -14.79 -4.33
CA GLU A 1000 19.24 -14.47 -4.20
C GLU A 1000 19.72 -13.56 -5.32
N GLY A 1001 20.31 -12.42 -4.95
CA GLY A 1001 20.86 -11.47 -5.91
C GLY A 1001 19.86 -10.44 -6.44
N MET A 1002 18.66 -10.33 -5.86
CA MET A 1002 17.57 -9.47 -6.35
C MET A 1002 17.15 -8.38 -5.36
N GLY A 1003 17.95 -8.15 -4.32
CA GLY A 1003 17.71 -7.19 -3.26
C GLY A 1003 17.79 -5.75 -3.72
N ARG A 1004 17.06 -4.87 -3.03
CA ARG A 1004 16.75 -3.50 -3.48
C ARG A 1004 16.80 -2.52 -2.31
N ILE A 1005 16.99 -1.25 -2.64
CA ILE A 1005 16.90 -0.15 -1.68
C ILE A 1005 15.90 0.86 -2.21
N TYR A 1006 14.92 1.18 -1.37
CA TYR A 1006 13.87 2.13 -1.67
C TYR A 1006 13.98 3.35 -0.75
N ARG A 1007 13.46 4.48 -1.23
CA ARG A 1007 13.24 5.69 -0.44
C ARG A 1007 11.77 6.09 -0.55
N VAL A 1008 11.14 6.32 0.60
CA VAL A 1008 9.77 6.85 0.70
C VAL A 1008 9.85 8.35 0.98
N CYS A 1009 9.49 9.15 -0.02
CA CYS A 1009 9.50 10.60 0.03
C CYS A 1009 8.18 11.13 0.61
N PRO A 1010 8.22 12.09 1.56
CA PRO A 1010 7.04 12.69 2.16
C PRO A 1010 6.22 13.55 1.18
N PRO A 1011 4.94 13.83 1.51
CA PRO A 1011 4.07 14.67 0.70
C PRO A 1011 4.65 16.09 0.58
N GLY A 1012 4.69 16.59 -0.66
CA GLY A 1012 5.35 17.83 -1.01
C GLY A 1012 4.63 19.07 -0.47
N ASN A 1013 5.03 19.55 0.69
CA ASN A 1013 4.74 20.91 1.17
C ASN A 1013 6.05 21.72 1.21
N ALA A 1014 6.49 22.17 0.03
CA ALA A 1014 7.56 23.14 -0.23
C ALA A 1014 8.90 22.97 0.53
N VAL A 1015 9.85 22.26 -0.09
CA VAL A 1015 11.18 22.81 -0.45
C VAL A 1015 11.54 22.18 -1.80
N GLU A 1016 11.49 23.01 -2.86
CA GLU A 1016 11.94 22.79 -4.26
C GLU A 1016 11.75 21.38 -4.86
N GLU A 1017 10.75 21.23 -5.75
CA GLU A 1017 10.60 20.17 -6.76
C GLU A 1017 11.03 18.73 -6.35
N GLY A 1018 10.54 18.20 -5.22
CA GLY A 1018 10.77 16.77 -4.93
C GLY A 1018 10.52 16.24 -3.53
N GLY A 1019 10.18 17.08 -2.54
CA GLY A 1019 9.84 16.60 -1.19
C GLY A 1019 11.01 15.98 -0.41
N LYS A 1020 12.27 16.24 -0.80
CA LYS A 1020 13.50 15.77 -0.16
C LYS A 1020 14.47 16.93 0.07
N ARG A 1021 15.25 16.92 1.15
CA ARG A 1021 16.27 17.95 1.40
C ARG A 1021 17.62 17.61 0.75
N PRO A 1022 18.39 18.61 0.28
CA PRO A 1022 19.76 18.39 -0.16
C PRO A 1022 20.60 17.77 0.96
N ILE A 1023 21.39 16.76 0.62
CA ILE A 1023 22.33 16.13 1.54
C ILE A 1023 23.58 17.02 1.62
N PRO A 1024 24.00 17.47 2.82
CA PRO A 1024 25.23 18.25 2.98
C PRO A 1024 26.47 17.46 2.53
N ASP A 1025 27.41 18.13 1.87
CA ASP A 1025 28.74 17.57 1.55
C ASP A 1025 29.65 17.78 2.77
N PHE A 1026 29.83 16.75 3.58
CA PHE A 1026 30.57 16.86 4.85
C PHE A 1026 32.08 16.88 4.65
N ASP A 1027 32.60 16.34 3.56
CA ASP A 1027 34.04 16.36 3.24
C ASP A 1027 34.57 17.77 2.99
N LYS A 1028 33.70 18.67 2.53
CA LYS A 1028 34.03 20.08 2.32
C LYS A 1028 33.71 20.98 3.51
N ALA A 1029 33.02 20.46 4.53
CA ALA A 1029 32.58 21.24 5.67
C ALA A 1029 33.75 21.59 6.60
N ASN A 1030 33.94 22.88 6.87
CA ASN A 1030 34.86 23.34 7.90
C ASN A 1030 34.24 23.25 9.31
N THR A 1031 35.02 23.55 10.35
CA THR A 1031 34.58 23.44 11.75
C THR A 1031 33.34 24.27 12.07
N GLU A 1032 33.23 25.50 11.58
CA GLU A 1032 32.02 26.32 11.77
C GLU A 1032 30.79 25.71 11.11
N GLU A 1033 30.95 25.20 9.89
CA GLU A 1033 29.88 24.56 9.14
C GLU A 1033 29.41 23.27 9.85
N LEU A 1034 30.34 22.45 10.34
CA LEU A 1034 30.02 21.26 11.13
C LEU A 1034 29.28 21.59 12.43
N VAL A 1035 29.68 22.66 13.14
CA VAL A 1035 28.96 23.13 14.33
C VAL A 1035 27.55 23.60 13.96
N GLU A 1036 27.37 24.33 12.86
CA GLU A 1036 26.05 24.79 12.41
C GLU A 1036 25.16 23.64 11.94
N LEU A 1037 25.74 22.58 11.35
CA LEU A 1037 24.99 21.36 10.98
C LEU A 1037 24.37 20.63 12.18
N LEU A 1038 24.87 20.84 13.40
CA LEU A 1038 24.21 20.36 14.63
C LEU A 1038 22.84 21.01 14.87
N ARG A 1039 22.54 22.16 14.23
CA ARG A 1039 21.22 22.81 14.26
C ARG A 1039 20.19 22.11 13.36
N SER A 1040 20.63 21.27 12.42
CA SER A 1040 19.75 20.59 11.46
C SER A 1040 18.58 19.90 12.17
N PRO A 1041 17.35 19.94 11.64
CA PRO A 1041 16.23 19.17 12.18
C PRO A 1041 16.40 17.65 11.97
N ASN A 1042 17.32 17.22 11.09
CA ASN A 1042 17.58 15.81 10.79
C ASN A 1042 18.64 15.19 11.73
N GLY A 1043 18.26 14.13 12.44
CA GLY A 1043 19.13 13.43 13.38
C GLY A 1043 20.30 12.70 12.74
N THR A 1044 20.17 12.21 11.51
CA THR A 1044 21.28 11.58 10.77
C THR A 1044 22.35 12.62 10.43
N VAL A 1045 21.96 13.82 9.96
CA VAL A 1045 22.88 14.94 9.71
C VAL A 1045 23.59 15.38 11.00
N ARG A 1046 22.85 15.49 12.11
CA ARG A 1046 23.43 15.85 13.41
C ARG A 1046 24.43 14.81 13.91
N ASP A 1047 24.12 13.52 13.78
CA ASP A 1047 25.01 12.44 14.21
C ASP A 1047 26.29 12.39 13.36
N MET A 1048 26.21 12.65 12.05
CA MET A 1048 27.39 12.76 11.17
C MET A 1048 28.27 13.95 11.55
N ALA A 1049 27.69 15.14 11.74
CA ALA A 1049 28.41 16.32 12.20
C ALA A 1049 29.05 16.11 13.58
N HIS A 1050 28.33 15.46 14.51
CA HIS A 1050 28.85 15.11 15.83
C HIS A 1050 30.07 14.20 15.72
N ALA A 1051 29.98 13.11 14.94
CA ALA A 1051 31.09 12.17 14.76
C ALA A 1051 32.33 12.87 14.19
N LEU A 1052 32.18 13.68 13.14
CA LEU A 1052 33.28 14.40 12.51
C LEU A 1052 33.93 15.41 13.46
N LEU A 1053 33.14 16.18 14.22
CA LEU A 1053 33.67 17.08 15.23
C LEU A 1053 34.47 16.31 16.27
N LEU A 1054 33.89 15.25 16.85
CA LEU A 1054 34.52 14.40 17.85
C LEU A 1054 35.87 13.86 17.36
N TRP A 1055 35.94 13.48 16.09
CA TRP A 1055 37.14 12.94 15.45
C TRP A 1055 38.23 13.98 15.18
N GLN A 1056 37.86 15.19 14.76
CA GLN A 1056 38.79 16.28 14.45
C GLN A 1056 39.39 16.90 15.73
N HIS A 1057 38.57 17.06 16.78
CA HIS A 1057 38.94 17.71 18.04
C HIS A 1057 39.63 19.08 17.84
N ASP A 1058 39.12 19.89 16.91
CA ASP A 1058 39.64 21.24 16.66
C ASP A 1058 39.39 22.14 17.90
N PRO A 1059 40.43 22.76 18.50
CA PRO A 1059 40.27 23.71 19.60
C PRO A 1059 39.28 24.86 19.32
N LYS A 1060 39.11 25.24 18.05
CA LYS A 1060 38.12 26.24 17.62
C LYS A 1060 36.69 25.79 17.88
N ALA A 1061 36.40 24.50 17.71
CA ALA A 1061 35.08 23.93 17.99
C ALA A 1061 34.70 24.11 19.47
N VAL A 1062 35.65 24.00 20.40
CA VAL A 1062 35.39 24.21 21.84
C VAL A 1062 34.81 25.59 22.12
N THR A 1063 35.36 26.64 21.49
CA THR A 1063 34.87 28.02 21.68
C THR A 1063 33.46 28.20 21.10
N LEU A 1064 33.22 27.65 19.90
CA LEU A 1064 31.92 27.72 19.24
C LEU A 1064 30.85 26.93 20.00
N LEU A 1065 31.16 25.72 20.47
CA LEU A 1065 30.22 24.88 21.22
C LEU A 1065 29.90 25.46 22.60
N ARG A 1066 30.85 26.10 23.29
CA ARG A 1066 30.54 26.87 24.51
C ARG A 1066 29.62 28.06 24.22
N GLN A 1067 29.74 28.69 23.05
CA GLN A 1067 28.76 29.68 22.62
C GLN A 1067 27.38 29.05 22.40
N VAL A 1068 27.31 27.89 21.75
CA VAL A 1068 26.04 27.14 21.60
C VAL A 1068 25.40 26.82 22.94
N VAL A 1069 26.17 26.33 23.93
CA VAL A 1069 25.64 26.04 25.29
C VAL A 1069 25.13 27.31 25.99
N ARG A 1070 25.77 28.46 25.77
CA ARG A 1070 25.33 29.75 26.33
C ARG A 1070 24.10 30.33 25.65
N ASP A 1071 24.06 30.28 24.32
CA ASP A 1071 23.01 30.91 23.50
C ASP A 1071 21.78 30.01 23.38
N ARG A 1072 21.96 28.69 23.49
CA ARG A 1072 20.93 27.64 23.33
C ARG A 1072 20.06 27.82 22.08
N PRO A 1073 20.62 27.80 20.86
CA PRO A 1073 19.86 28.08 19.65
C PRO A 1073 18.71 27.09 19.44
N THR A 1074 18.96 25.81 19.72
CA THR A 1074 17.95 24.74 19.76
C THR A 1074 18.32 23.73 20.84
N THR A 1075 17.33 23.02 21.38
CA THR A 1075 17.53 21.97 22.40
C THR A 1075 18.46 20.87 21.90
N THR A 1076 18.23 20.35 20.69
CA THR A 1076 19.05 19.26 20.10
C THR A 1076 20.51 19.68 19.89
N MET A 1077 20.75 20.86 19.30
CA MET A 1077 22.10 21.39 19.09
C MET A 1077 22.85 21.57 20.42
N THR A 1078 22.14 22.08 21.45
CA THR A 1078 22.70 22.27 22.79
C THR A 1078 23.09 20.94 23.44
N VAL A 1079 22.25 19.91 23.34
CA VAL A 1079 22.58 18.56 23.83
C VAL A 1079 23.83 18.02 23.16
N HIS A 1080 23.91 18.06 21.82
CA HIS A 1080 25.12 17.63 21.11
C HIS A 1080 26.36 18.41 21.56
N ALA A 1081 26.25 19.73 21.72
CA ALA A 1081 27.36 20.57 22.16
C ALA A 1081 27.87 20.22 23.58
N MET A 1082 26.96 19.97 24.54
CA MET A 1082 27.35 19.56 25.89
C MET A 1082 28.11 18.23 25.90
N PHE A 1083 27.64 17.25 25.12
CA PHE A 1083 28.29 15.94 25.03
C PHE A 1083 29.64 16.00 24.29
N LEU A 1084 29.77 16.79 23.23
CA LEU A 1084 31.05 17.00 22.54
C LEU A 1084 32.09 17.65 23.48
N LEU A 1085 31.69 18.69 24.21
CA LEU A 1085 32.55 19.31 25.23
C LEU A 1085 32.94 18.31 26.33
N HIS A 1086 32.01 17.46 26.76
CA HIS A 1086 32.29 16.42 27.75
C HIS A 1086 33.28 15.37 27.21
N GLY A 1087 33.08 14.88 25.98
CA GLY A 1087 33.97 13.90 25.34
C GLY A 1087 35.41 14.38 25.19
N TRP A 1088 35.61 15.69 25.08
CA TRP A 1088 36.94 16.33 25.04
C TRP A 1088 37.49 16.73 26.42
N GLY A 1089 36.72 16.52 27.50
CA GLY A 1089 37.09 17.00 28.84
C GLY A 1089 37.09 18.53 28.97
N ALA A 1090 36.37 19.23 28.09
CA ALA A 1090 36.27 20.68 28.03
C ALA A 1090 34.96 21.25 28.64
N LEU A 1091 34.05 20.38 29.09
CA LEU A 1091 32.82 20.79 29.76
C LEU A 1091 33.11 21.25 31.20
N GLU A 1092 32.61 22.41 31.59
CA GLU A 1092 32.83 22.99 32.93
C GLU A 1092 31.54 23.04 33.76
N VAL A 1093 31.67 23.15 35.09
CA VAL A 1093 30.52 23.31 36.00
C VAL A 1093 29.71 24.55 35.64
N GLU A 1094 30.40 25.61 35.22
CA GLU A 1094 29.85 26.90 34.79
C GLU A 1094 28.97 26.77 33.54
N ASP A 1095 29.24 25.80 32.68
CA ASP A 1095 28.41 25.51 31.51
C ASP A 1095 27.10 24.82 31.92
N LEU A 1096 27.13 23.97 32.95
CA LEU A 1096 26.00 23.12 33.36
C LEU A 1096 25.00 23.81 34.30
N ILE A 1097 25.45 24.70 35.19
CA ILE A 1097 24.57 25.37 36.17
C ILE A 1097 23.41 26.13 35.50
N PRO A 1098 23.61 26.94 34.44
CA PRO A 1098 22.51 27.59 33.74
C PRO A 1098 21.55 26.61 33.06
N ILE A 1099 22.07 25.47 32.58
CA ILE A 1099 21.27 24.44 31.92
C ILE A 1099 20.40 23.69 32.93
N LEU A 1100 20.95 23.33 34.09
CA LEU A 1100 20.20 22.74 35.19
C LEU A 1100 19.10 23.68 35.71
N ALA A 1101 19.24 25.00 35.53
CA ALA A 1101 18.21 25.97 35.90
C ALA A 1101 17.14 26.18 34.81
N HIS A 1102 17.27 25.57 33.63
CA HIS A 1102 16.37 25.75 32.49
C HIS A 1102 15.03 25.03 32.70
N GLY A 1103 14.00 25.45 31.96
CA GLY A 1103 12.66 24.84 31.98
C GLY A 1103 12.44 23.72 30.95
N ASP A 1104 13.48 23.34 30.20
CA ASP A 1104 13.40 22.28 29.17
C ASP A 1104 13.91 20.98 29.79
N GLU A 1105 13.03 19.98 29.90
CA GLU A 1105 13.35 18.72 30.56
C GLU A 1105 14.50 17.97 29.88
N HIS A 1106 14.63 18.02 28.56
CA HIS A 1106 15.66 17.28 27.82
C HIS A 1106 17.04 17.87 28.07
N LEU A 1107 17.13 19.20 28.21
CA LEU A 1107 18.36 19.87 28.62
C LEU A 1107 18.74 19.50 30.06
N VAL A 1108 17.77 19.56 30.98
CA VAL A 1108 18.00 19.31 32.41
C VAL A 1108 18.43 17.86 32.66
N VAL A 1109 17.74 16.89 32.06
CA VAL A 1109 18.08 15.45 32.17
C VAL A 1109 19.50 15.18 31.68
N ASN A 1110 19.88 15.72 30.51
CA ASN A 1110 21.22 15.50 29.98
C ASN A 1110 22.30 16.24 30.78
N ALA A 1111 22.03 17.43 31.29
CA ALA A 1111 22.94 18.13 32.20
C ALA A 1111 23.12 17.37 33.54
N MET A 1112 22.06 16.73 34.06
CA MET A 1112 22.16 15.85 35.24
C MET A 1112 23.10 14.67 34.98
N ARG A 1113 22.92 13.96 33.85
CA ARG A 1113 23.80 12.83 33.45
C ARG A 1113 25.26 13.25 33.36
N LEU A 1114 25.53 14.37 32.69
CA LEU A 1114 26.90 14.88 32.51
C LEU A 1114 27.53 15.40 33.81
N SER A 1115 26.73 15.66 34.84
CA SER A 1115 27.21 16.17 36.14
C SER A 1115 27.67 15.07 37.12
N GLU A 1116 27.35 13.81 36.84
CA GLU A 1116 27.46 12.70 37.80
C GLU A 1116 28.90 12.45 38.28
N SER A 1117 29.90 12.61 37.40
CA SER A 1117 31.31 12.43 37.74
C SER A 1117 31.79 13.43 38.80
N TRP A 1118 31.33 14.69 38.73
CA TRP A 1118 31.62 15.68 39.78
C TRP A 1118 30.90 15.38 41.08
N LEU A 1119 29.66 14.86 41.03
CA LEU A 1119 28.94 14.44 42.24
C LEU A 1119 29.69 13.36 43.01
N GLU A 1120 30.21 12.36 42.28
CA GLU A 1120 30.97 11.24 42.84
C GLU A 1120 32.31 11.69 43.44
N GLN A 1121 33.01 12.62 42.78
CA GLN A 1121 34.28 13.18 43.27
C GLN A 1121 34.12 14.04 44.54
N GLY A 1122 32.94 14.62 44.78
CA GLY A 1122 32.66 15.47 45.93
C GLY A 1122 33.22 16.90 45.81
N GLY A 1123 33.29 17.61 46.94
CA GLY A 1123 33.81 18.99 46.99
C GLY A 1123 32.81 20.08 46.59
N GLU A 1124 33.32 21.28 46.26
CA GLU A 1124 32.50 22.46 45.97
C GLU A 1124 31.67 22.30 44.68
N ALA A 1125 32.25 21.70 43.65
CA ALA A 1125 31.56 21.41 42.39
C ALA A 1125 30.33 20.50 42.61
N ALA A 1126 30.52 19.40 43.35
CA ALA A 1126 29.43 18.49 43.72
C ALA A 1126 28.31 19.20 44.48
N GLN A 1127 28.66 20.09 45.41
CA GLN A 1127 27.67 20.88 46.16
C GLN A 1127 26.90 21.84 45.26
N ARG A 1128 27.58 22.56 44.36
CA ARG A 1128 26.92 23.50 43.43
C ARG A 1128 25.96 22.76 42.49
N LEU A 1129 26.42 21.68 41.87
CA LEU A 1129 25.62 20.88 40.95
C LEU A 1129 24.47 20.17 41.67
N GLY A 1130 24.74 19.48 42.78
CA GLY A 1130 23.72 18.80 43.57
C GLY A 1130 22.62 19.75 44.06
N ASN A 1131 22.97 20.95 44.53
CA ASN A 1131 21.98 21.97 44.91
C ASN A 1131 21.16 22.48 43.72
N ALA A 1132 21.76 22.61 42.53
CA ALA A 1132 21.04 23.02 41.32
C ALA A 1132 20.05 21.93 40.84
N MET A 1133 20.46 20.66 40.93
CA MET A 1133 19.63 19.50 40.53
C MET A 1133 18.40 19.32 41.40
N ILE A 1134 18.55 19.35 42.73
CA ILE A 1134 17.42 19.13 43.64
C ILE A 1134 16.31 20.18 43.49
N GLN A 1135 16.64 21.38 43.00
CA GLN A 1135 15.64 22.42 42.71
C GLN A 1135 14.76 22.09 41.49
N ARG A 1136 15.07 21.02 40.75
CA ARG A 1136 14.31 20.58 39.56
C ARG A 1136 13.36 19.42 39.83
N GLN A 1137 13.30 18.95 41.07
CA GLN A 1137 12.30 17.98 41.50
C GLN A 1137 10.89 18.48 41.14
N GLY A 1138 10.09 17.61 40.53
CA GLY A 1138 8.73 17.91 40.09
C GLY A 1138 8.64 18.71 38.78
N LEU A 1139 9.75 18.96 38.07
CA LEU A 1139 9.72 19.60 36.75
C LEU A 1139 9.01 18.71 35.71
N SER A 1140 9.36 17.42 35.68
CA SER A 1140 8.67 16.39 34.90
C SER A 1140 9.02 14.99 35.43
N PRO A 1141 8.25 13.93 35.09
CA PRO A 1141 8.59 12.56 35.50
C PRO A 1141 9.98 12.11 35.06
N SER A 1142 10.39 12.46 33.83
CA SER A 1142 11.73 12.13 33.29
C SER A 1142 12.85 12.80 34.08
N VAL A 1143 12.64 14.05 34.53
CA VAL A 1143 13.59 14.77 35.39
C VAL A 1143 13.67 14.11 36.76
N ASP A 1144 12.53 13.71 37.35
CA ASP A 1144 12.50 13.03 38.64
C ASP A 1144 13.17 11.64 38.60
N LEU A 1145 12.98 10.89 37.52
CA LEU A 1145 13.68 9.62 37.28
C LEU A 1145 15.19 9.82 37.20
N GLN A 1146 15.64 10.78 36.38
CA GLN A 1146 17.07 11.06 36.22
C GLN A 1146 17.68 11.63 37.50
N LEU A 1147 16.94 12.47 38.24
CA LEU A 1147 17.34 13.01 39.53
C LEU A 1147 17.52 11.87 40.54
N ALA A 1148 16.56 10.94 40.63
CA ALA A 1148 16.69 9.75 41.47
C ALA A 1148 17.96 8.96 41.12
N CYS A 1149 18.26 8.75 39.83
CA CYS A 1149 19.48 8.06 39.39
C CYS A 1149 20.77 8.81 39.76
N SER A 1150 20.81 10.12 39.50
CA SER A 1150 22.00 10.98 39.64
C SER A 1150 22.36 11.23 41.11
N LEU A 1151 21.37 11.38 41.98
CA LEU A 1151 21.58 11.60 43.42
C LEU A 1151 22.28 10.44 44.13
N GLY A 1152 22.26 9.24 43.57
CA GLY A 1152 23.03 8.11 44.11
C GLY A 1152 24.56 8.29 43.99
N TYR A 1153 25.05 9.26 43.21
CA TYR A 1153 26.45 9.65 43.18
C TYR A 1153 26.79 10.76 44.18
N TRP A 1154 25.79 11.42 44.79
CA TRP A 1154 26.01 12.55 45.68
C TRP A 1154 25.88 12.15 47.15
N ASN A 1155 27.01 12.03 47.84
CA ASN A 1155 27.05 11.70 49.27
C ASN A 1155 26.76 12.93 50.15
N ASP A 1156 25.50 13.41 50.14
CA ASP A 1156 25.01 14.53 50.94
C ASP A 1156 23.66 14.20 51.59
N LYS A 1157 23.38 14.79 52.76
CA LYS A 1157 22.09 14.60 53.46
C LYS A 1157 20.90 15.12 52.65
N LYS A 1158 21.09 16.15 51.83
CA LYS A 1158 20.05 16.68 50.94
C LYS A 1158 19.65 15.66 49.86
N ALA A 1159 20.60 14.86 49.37
CA ALA A 1159 20.32 13.79 48.43
C ALA A 1159 19.39 12.74 49.07
N ALA A 1160 19.66 12.34 50.32
CA ALA A 1160 18.80 11.42 51.05
C ALA A 1160 17.37 11.98 51.26
N GLN A 1161 17.25 13.28 51.51
CA GLN A 1161 15.95 13.94 51.64
C GLN A 1161 15.14 13.86 50.34
N VAL A 1162 15.73 14.23 49.21
CA VAL A 1162 15.01 14.23 47.93
C VAL A 1162 14.70 12.81 47.47
N LEU A 1163 15.60 11.84 47.68
CA LEU A 1163 15.32 10.43 47.38
C LEU A 1163 14.11 9.90 48.17
N ALA A 1164 13.96 10.31 49.43
CA ALA A 1164 12.79 9.94 50.25
C ALA A 1164 11.50 10.58 49.74
N GLU A 1165 11.56 11.85 49.34
CA GLU A 1165 10.42 12.57 48.77
C GLU A 1165 9.99 11.98 47.42
N LEU A 1166 10.94 11.63 46.55
CA LEU A 1166 10.68 10.98 45.26
C LEU A 1166 10.05 9.60 45.45
N ALA A 1167 10.54 8.80 46.39
CA ALA A 1167 9.95 7.49 46.69
C ALA A 1167 8.49 7.59 47.17
N GLY A 1168 8.15 8.65 47.91
CA GLY A 1168 6.78 8.93 48.34
C GLY A 1168 5.90 9.46 47.21
N ALA A 1169 6.36 10.48 46.50
CA ALA A 1169 5.61 11.15 45.42
C ALA A 1169 5.30 10.21 44.24
N HIS A 1170 6.16 9.24 43.97
CA HIS A 1170 6.06 8.30 42.86
C HIS A 1170 5.82 6.85 43.33
N ALA A 1171 5.07 6.65 44.42
CA ALA A 1171 4.87 5.32 45.01
C ALA A 1171 4.25 4.28 44.05
N GLY A 1172 3.45 4.72 43.07
CA GLY A 1172 2.87 3.88 42.02
C GLY A 1172 3.76 3.70 40.77
N ASP A 1173 4.84 4.48 40.61
CA ASP A 1173 5.76 4.36 39.49
C ASP A 1173 6.96 3.48 39.88
N HIS A 1174 7.00 2.28 39.32
CA HIS A 1174 8.02 1.29 39.65
C HIS A 1174 9.42 1.69 39.14
N PHE A 1175 9.53 2.48 38.07
CA PHE A 1175 10.84 2.91 37.55
C PHE A 1175 11.50 3.95 38.45
N VAL A 1176 10.75 4.94 38.93
CA VAL A 1176 11.28 5.93 39.89
C VAL A 1176 11.64 5.25 41.20
N ARG A 1177 10.81 4.30 41.68
CA ARG A 1177 11.13 3.50 42.87
C ARG A 1177 12.40 2.68 42.71
N ASP A 1178 12.56 2.01 41.58
CA ASP A 1178 13.75 1.22 41.27
C ASP A 1178 15.00 2.11 41.12
N ALA A 1179 14.86 3.31 40.54
CA ALA A 1179 15.92 4.30 40.51
C ALA A 1179 16.32 4.73 41.93
N VAL A 1180 15.37 5.04 42.82
CA VAL A 1180 15.65 5.36 44.22
C VAL A 1180 16.37 4.19 44.91
N LYS A 1181 15.88 2.96 44.77
CA LYS A 1181 16.52 1.76 45.34
C LYS A 1181 17.96 1.58 44.85
N SER A 1182 18.20 1.83 43.56
CA SER A 1182 19.55 1.78 42.98
C SER A 1182 20.50 2.83 43.55
N SER A 1183 19.95 3.94 44.08
CA SER A 1183 20.67 5.06 44.69
C SER A 1183 20.89 4.92 46.19
N LEU A 1184 20.34 3.87 46.81
CA LEU A 1184 20.54 3.59 48.23
C LEU A 1184 21.91 2.96 48.48
N THR A 1185 22.55 3.42 49.54
CA THR A 1185 23.84 2.94 50.05
C THR A 1185 23.72 2.69 51.54
N SER A 1186 24.68 1.96 52.13
CA SER A 1186 24.75 1.77 53.58
C SER A 1186 24.84 3.09 54.37
N GLN A 1187 25.24 4.18 53.73
CA GLN A 1187 25.45 5.49 54.34
C GLN A 1187 24.19 6.35 54.35
N ASN A 1188 23.28 6.19 53.38
CA ASN A 1188 22.09 7.03 53.24
C ASN A 1188 20.77 6.30 53.55
N VAL A 1189 20.74 4.96 53.52
CA VAL A 1189 19.47 4.21 53.55
C VAL A 1189 18.65 4.44 54.81
N ALA A 1190 19.27 4.49 55.99
CA ALA A 1190 18.58 4.76 57.24
C ALA A 1190 17.87 6.12 57.24
N GLU A 1191 18.53 7.15 56.68
CA GLU A 1191 17.97 8.49 56.61
C GLU A 1191 16.85 8.58 55.56
N VAL A 1192 17.01 7.93 54.41
CA VAL A 1192 15.96 7.87 53.37
C VAL A 1192 14.71 7.19 53.92
N VAL A 1193 14.86 6.03 54.57
CA VAL A 1193 13.75 5.27 55.18
C VAL A 1193 13.05 6.10 56.26
N ARG A 1194 13.83 6.75 57.14
CA ARG A 1194 13.29 7.60 58.21
C ARG A 1194 12.46 8.76 57.63
N LEU A 1195 12.98 9.44 56.61
CA LEU A 1195 12.32 10.57 55.98
C LEU A 1195 11.09 10.13 55.17
N ALA A 1196 11.16 9.00 54.47
CA ALA A 1196 10.03 8.43 53.72
C ALA A 1196 8.89 8.02 54.69
N GLY A 1197 9.23 7.45 55.85
CA GLY A 1197 8.26 7.15 56.91
C GLY A 1197 7.54 8.41 57.41
N MET A 1198 8.29 9.47 57.72
CA MET A 1198 7.71 10.76 58.12
C MET A 1198 6.84 11.38 57.02
N TRP A 1199 7.21 11.20 55.75
CA TRP A 1199 6.42 11.67 54.63
C TRP A 1199 5.10 10.90 54.51
N ASN A 1200 5.14 9.57 54.63
CA ASN A 1200 3.96 8.71 54.58
C ASN A 1200 2.96 9.04 55.70
N GLU A 1201 3.46 9.27 56.93
CA GLU A 1201 2.64 9.68 58.09
C GLU A 1201 1.90 11.02 57.86
N ARG A 1202 2.54 11.98 57.18
CA ARG A 1202 1.92 13.29 56.88
C ARG A 1202 0.82 13.19 55.82
N GLN A 1203 0.92 12.25 54.89
CA GLN A 1203 -0.07 12.04 53.83
C GLN A 1203 -1.24 11.17 54.30
N HIS A 1204 -1.00 10.20 55.19
CA HIS A 1204 -2.03 9.28 55.73
C HIS A 1204 -2.66 9.82 57.03
N ASN A 1205 -3.41 10.91 56.94
CA ASN A 1205 -4.24 11.39 58.06
C ASN A 1205 -5.55 10.56 58.20
N GLY A 1206 -5.44 9.23 58.33
CA GLY A 1206 -6.55 8.33 58.70
C GLY A 1206 -7.17 7.42 57.63
N SER A 1207 -6.59 7.26 56.43
CA SER A 1207 -7.05 6.31 55.40
C SER A 1207 -6.30 4.96 55.42
N ALA A 1208 -6.90 3.92 54.82
CA ALA A 1208 -6.32 2.57 54.72
C ALA A 1208 -4.97 2.55 53.95
N PRO A 1209 -4.11 1.53 54.14
CA PRO A 1209 -2.79 1.48 53.49
C PRO A 1209 -2.90 1.41 51.96
N GLY A 1210 -2.22 2.31 51.25
CA GLY A 1210 -2.05 2.29 49.77
C GLY A 1210 -0.59 2.17 49.33
N ASP A 1211 -0.31 2.42 48.03
CA ASP A 1211 0.99 2.24 47.35
C ASP A 1211 2.20 2.83 48.11
N ALA A 1212 2.01 3.97 48.80
CA ALA A 1212 3.06 4.61 49.59
C ALA A 1212 3.53 3.79 50.80
N THR A 1213 2.62 3.00 51.41
CA THR A 1213 2.98 2.09 52.50
C THR A 1213 3.77 0.90 51.96
N GLU A 1214 3.40 0.36 50.79
CA GLU A 1214 4.18 -0.70 50.14
C GLU A 1214 5.57 -0.22 49.71
N ALA A 1215 5.67 0.98 49.17
CA ALA A 1215 6.96 1.60 48.82
C ALA A 1215 7.87 1.74 50.06
N LEU A 1216 7.32 2.16 51.20
CA LEU A 1216 8.07 2.23 52.46
C LEU A 1216 8.55 0.86 52.95
N VAL A 1217 7.70 -0.17 52.85
CA VAL A 1217 8.09 -1.55 53.19
C VAL A 1217 9.20 -2.06 52.29
N ASP A 1218 9.14 -1.77 50.98
CA ASP A 1218 10.19 -2.14 50.02
C ASP A 1218 11.53 -1.45 50.36
N LEU A 1219 11.51 -0.16 50.71
CA LEU A 1219 12.69 0.58 51.19
C LEU A 1219 13.27 0.01 52.50
N LEU A 1220 12.43 -0.35 53.47
CA LEU A 1220 12.85 -0.99 54.73
C LEU A 1220 13.56 -2.33 54.45
N GLN A 1221 12.94 -3.18 53.63
CA GLN A 1221 13.55 -4.44 53.22
C GLN A 1221 14.89 -4.23 52.50
N GLN A 1222 15.00 -3.17 51.69
CA GLN A 1222 16.24 -2.80 51.03
C GLN A 1222 17.33 -2.40 52.02
N GLY A 1223 17.01 -1.61 53.04
CA GLY A 1223 17.93 -1.27 54.13
C GLY A 1223 18.43 -2.48 54.92
N ILE A 1224 17.55 -3.45 55.18
CA ILE A 1224 17.91 -4.70 55.84
C ILE A 1224 18.91 -5.51 55.01
N ARG A 1225 18.73 -5.57 53.67
CA ARG A 1225 19.65 -6.25 52.75
C ARG A 1225 21.00 -5.55 52.68
N LEU A 1226 21.01 -4.22 52.71
CA LEU A 1226 22.23 -3.40 52.80
C LEU A 1226 22.95 -3.50 54.17
N GLY A 1227 22.37 -4.24 55.13
CA GLY A 1227 22.99 -4.50 56.43
C GLY A 1227 22.79 -3.38 57.45
N ASP A 1228 21.88 -2.44 57.20
CA ASP A 1228 21.62 -1.33 58.13
C ASP A 1228 20.85 -1.80 59.37
N ALA A 1229 21.36 -1.45 60.55
CA ALA A 1229 20.81 -1.90 61.83
C ALA A 1229 19.59 -1.09 62.30
N ALA A 1230 19.40 0.15 61.81
CA ALA A 1230 18.25 0.97 62.16
C ALA A 1230 17.01 0.60 61.33
N CYS A 1231 17.21 0.02 60.14
CA CYS A 1231 16.15 -0.51 59.30
C CYS A 1231 15.61 -1.88 59.77
N ARG A 1232 16.39 -2.64 60.56
CA ARG A 1232 15.97 -3.90 61.20
C ARG A 1232 15.19 -3.63 62.47
#